data_AF-A0A508ACV5-F1
#
_entry.id   AF-A0A508ACV5-F1
#
_cell.length_a   1.000
_cell.length_b   1.000
_cell.length_c   1.000
_cell.angle_alpha   90.00
_cell.angle_beta   90.00
_cell.angle_gamma   90.00
#
_symmetry.space_group_name_H-M   'P 1'
#
loop_
_entity.id
_entity.type
_entity.pdbx_description
1 polymer ?
#
loop_
_entity_poly.entity_id
_entity_poly.type
_entity_poly.pdbx_seq_one_letter_code
_entity_poly.pdbx_strand_id
1 'polypeptide(L)'
;MALHEYSRKRRPGTPEPLAGVVSRGHRPVFVVQLHHASSRHYDFRLEMDGVLKSWAVPKGPSLRAGEKRLAVEVEDHPLDYAGFEGDIPEGHYGAGHVDVFDHGHWAMEGDPLPALARGKLDFTLAGEKLSGGWKLVRTGMQGKQRQWLLIKRDDAHASDQDADDLLGDEAKPNPRHARAPSRRRTSTKASAHGGRWKRKAADLEGARAKGLPMGFEPVLATPRDAPPAGEHWLHEIKWDGYRVLADLFQGKAVLRSRNGLDWTDALPEVTRAVEALPVTEACLDGELVVLEADGRSDFAELQRVLEGTSRARLRYLVFDLPGLAGVDLRDSPLVERKRLLQALVGETPGVVAYSDHIVGHGAKMFEETAKAGIEGVVSKRVDSAYRSGRSGDWVKSKHATTDEFAVVGFTEPKGARWGFGSLLVASPDGTSWRYMGRVGTGFDERTLAALHERLIALEQSTAPVELPAHAPFSRSSVTWVKPEVVVQLAYRGLGKEGLLRQSSFQRVRHDKAVGDLGGTRSSPAPQRSEGGHMPITHPDRRMFADSPYTKQDVADYYRAVADYLLPELVRRPLSLLRCPDGSQSPCFFQKHHADSLGPHVHAIALEQKSGREDYLYVDGIEGVLELVQMNTLELHPWGATTDSPETPDRLVFDLDPGDGVAWKSVVAAAREVRDRLGEIGLESFVRLSGGKGLHVVVPMRPGVDWNQARAFCEGFAVAMATQAPDRYLASMAKAKRKGRIFIDWLRNARGATSVASWSLRARPGAPVAVPLRWEELGRVAGPGAYDLDGARRRAARLKDDPWAGIGRVDQALPDFGV
;
A
#
# COMPACT_ATOMS: atom_id res chain seq x y z
N MET A 1 6.34 -36.43 -26.12
CA MET A 1 6.47 -36.61 -24.66
C MET A 1 5.29 -36.03 -23.85
N ALA A 2 4.27 -35.41 -24.45
CA ALA A 2 3.20 -34.69 -23.73
C ALA A 2 2.34 -35.56 -22.78
N LEU A 3 1.81 -36.69 -23.25
CA LEU A 3 0.81 -37.48 -22.51
C LEU A 3 1.38 -38.35 -21.36
N HIS A 4 2.70 -38.34 -21.13
CA HIS A 4 3.35 -39.27 -20.21
C HIS A 4 2.96 -39.04 -18.73
N GLU A 5 2.72 -37.78 -18.31
CA GLU A 5 2.26 -37.53 -16.93
C GLU A 5 0.78 -37.88 -16.72
N TYR A 6 -0.08 -37.65 -17.71
CA TYR A 6 -1.48 -38.09 -17.70
C TYR A 6 -1.58 -39.61 -17.55
N SER A 7 -0.89 -40.36 -18.43
CA SER A 7 -0.87 -41.83 -18.36
C SER A 7 -0.24 -42.37 -17.06
N ARG A 8 0.73 -41.67 -16.46
CA ARG A 8 1.37 -42.08 -15.19
C ARG A 8 0.48 -41.86 -13.96
N LYS A 9 -0.47 -40.92 -14.00
CA LYS A 9 -1.40 -40.64 -12.89
C LYS A 9 -2.66 -41.52 -12.91
N ARG A 10 -3.00 -42.11 -14.06
CA ARG A 10 -4.16 -43.01 -14.22
C ARG A 10 -3.94 -44.36 -13.53
N ARG A 11 -5.01 -44.94 -12.97
CA ARG A 11 -5.08 -46.35 -12.54
C ARG A 11 -5.95 -47.15 -13.52
N PRO A 12 -5.70 -48.45 -13.77
CA PRO A 12 -6.56 -49.26 -14.63
C PRO A 12 -7.99 -49.33 -14.06
N GLY A 13 -8.99 -49.00 -14.88
CA GLY A 13 -10.41 -49.11 -14.53
C GLY A 13 -11.25 -47.84 -14.57
N THR A 14 -10.71 -46.66 -14.91
CA THR A 14 -11.54 -45.44 -15.07
C THR A 14 -12.26 -45.37 -16.42
N PRO A 15 -13.46 -44.73 -16.51
CA PRO A 15 -14.25 -44.58 -17.75
C PRO A 15 -13.59 -43.74 -18.86
N GLU A 16 -12.49 -43.05 -18.56
CA GLU A 16 -11.80 -42.14 -19.49
C GLU A 16 -11.25 -42.88 -20.74
N PRO A 17 -11.34 -42.27 -21.95
CA PRO A 17 -10.94 -42.88 -23.20
C PRO A 17 -9.43 -43.12 -23.32
N LEU A 18 -9.05 -44.11 -24.14
CA LEU A 18 -7.67 -44.38 -24.54
C LEU A 18 -7.26 -43.45 -25.69
N ALA A 19 -6.01 -42.97 -25.67
CA ALA A 19 -5.50 -42.05 -26.69
C ALA A 19 -5.49 -42.67 -28.11
N GLY A 20 -6.35 -42.15 -28.98
CA GLY A 20 -6.40 -42.47 -30.40
C GLY A 20 -5.39 -41.68 -31.24
N VAL A 21 -5.17 -42.13 -32.48
CA VAL A 21 -4.31 -41.46 -33.46
C VAL A 21 -5.17 -40.63 -34.41
N VAL A 22 -4.99 -39.32 -34.43
CA VAL A 22 -5.81 -38.39 -35.22
C VAL A 22 -5.19 -38.11 -36.60
N SER A 23 -6.04 -37.98 -37.62
CA SER A 23 -5.65 -37.86 -39.04
C SER A 23 -5.37 -36.42 -39.48
N ARG A 24 -4.52 -36.24 -40.48
CA ARG A 24 -4.20 -34.92 -41.06
C ARG A 24 -5.32 -34.43 -41.97
N GLY A 25 -5.93 -33.31 -41.60
CA GLY A 25 -7.04 -32.67 -42.33
C GLY A 25 -8.02 -31.90 -41.44
N HIS A 26 -7.92 -32.08 -40.11
CA HIS A 26 -8.79 -31.45 -39.11
C HIS A 26 -8.53 -29.95 -38.91
N ARG A 27 -9.58 -29.17 -38.62
CA ARG A 27 -9.47 -27.79 -38.11
C ARG A 27 -9.32 -27.85 -36.59
N PRO A 28 -8.29 -27.24 -35.99
CA PRO A 28 -7.99 -27.46 -34.58
C PRO A 28 -9.17 -27.03 -33.69
N VAL A 29 -9.57 -27.92 -32.78
CA VAL A 29 -10.72 -27.69 -31.90
C VAL A 29 -10.32 -26.97 -30.61
N PHE A 30 -11.28 -26.25 -30.05
CA PHE A 30 -11.26 -25.86 -28.65
C PHE A 30 -12.41 -26.56 -27.94
N VAL A 31 -12.21 -26.81 -26.65
CA VAL A 31 -13.25 -27.25 -25.74
C VAL A 31 -13.15 -26.44 -24.47
N VAL A 32 -14.30 -26.13 -23.89
CA VAL A 32 -14.40 -25.68 -22.51
C VAL A 32 -15.28 -26.67 -21.78
N GLN A 33 -14.74 -27.28 -20.73
CA GLN A 33 -15.49 -28.20 -19.86
C GLN A 33 -15.83 -27.50 -18.55
N LEU A 34 -17.06 -27.61 -18.09
CA LEU A 34 -17.47 -27.21 -16.74
C LEU A 34 -17.20 -28.36 -15.79
N HIS A 35 -16.32 -28.15 -14.82
CA HIS A 35 -15.83 -29.18 -13.93
C HIS A 35 -16.32 -28.93 -12.51
N HIS A 36 -17.26 -29.76 -12.06
CA HIS A 36 -17.81 -29.83 -10.72
C HIS A 36 -16.96 -30.71 -9.78
N ALA A 37 -15.69 -30.32 -9.61
CA ALA A 37 -14.81 -30.85 -8.58
C ALA A 37 -15.14 -30.25 -7.20
N SER A 38 -14.25 -30.42 -6.21
CA SER A 38 -14.37 -29.79 -4.88
C SER A 38 -14.53 -28.27 -4.92
N SER A 39 -14.08 -27.62 -5.99
CA SER A 39 -14.49 -26.28 -6.40
C SER A 39 -14.82 -26.27 -7.90
N ARG A 40 -15.96 -25.66 -8.25
CA ARG A 40 -16.42 -25.56 -9.65
C ARG A 40 -15.51 -24.62 -10.43
N HIS A 41 -15.02 -25.06 -11.59
CA HIS A 41 -14.18 -24.28 -12.49
C HIS A 41 -14.42 -24.68 -13.95
N TYR A 42 -13.90 -23.88 -14.89
CA TYR A 42 -13.97 -24.20 -16.33
C TYR A 42 -12.59 -24.60 -16.83
N ASP A 43 -12.45 -25.80 -17.36
CA ASP A 43 -11.24 -26.25 -18.06
C ASP A 43 -11.29 -25.77 -19.51
N PHE A 44 -10.58 -24.67 -19.80
CA PHE A 44 -10.42 -24.12 -21.15
C PHE A 44 -9.27 -24.84 -21.86
N ARG A 45 -9.51 -25.39 -23.06
CA ARG A 45 -8.51 -26.20 -23.77
C ARG A 45 -8.45 -25.89 -25.27
N LEU A 46 -7.24 -25.94 -25.84
CA LEU A 46 -6.95 -25.71 -27.27
C LEU A 46 -6.16 -26.88 -27.85
N GLU A 47 -6.59 -27.45 -28.99
CA GLU A 47 -5.81 -28.42 -29.76
C GLU A 47 -4.54 -27.76 -30.33
N MET A 48 -3.37 -28.24 -29.90
CA MET A 48 -2.06 -27.90 -30.48
C MET A 48 -1.17 -29.15 -30.45
N ASP A 49 -0.46 -29.43 -31.55
CA ASP A 49 0.48 -30.57 -31.66
C ASP A 49 -0.17 -31.95 -31.34
N GLY A 50 -1.44 -32.12 -31.72
CA GLY A 50 -2.18 -33.37 -31.49
C GLY A 50 -2.61 -33.62 -30.04
N VAL A 51 -2.55 -32.61 -29.16
CA VAL A 51 -3.00 -32.68 -27.76
C VAL A 51 -3.79 -31.44 -27.36
N LEU A 52 -4.60 -31.54 -26.31
CA LEU A 52 -5.33 -30.43 -25.71
C LEU A 52 -4.45 -29.71 -24.67
N LYS A 53 -3.91 -28.56 -25.05
CA LYS A 53 -3.27 -27.61 -24.12
C LYS A 53 -4.35 -27.02 -23.23
N SER A 54 -4.17 -27.07 -21.91
CA SER A 54 -5.28 -26.98 -20.96
C SER A 54 -5.03 -25.97 -19.85
N TRP A 55 -6.08 -25.23 -19.47
CA TRP A 55 -6.05 -24.24 -18.41
C TRP A 55 -7.32 -24.27 -17.56
N ALA A 56 -7.17 -24.39 -16.24
CA ALA A 56 -8.27 -24.22 -15.30
C ALA A 56 -8.57 -22.72 -15.10
N VAL A 57 -9.81 -22.31 -15.37
CA VAL A 57 -10.31 -20.92 -15.28
C VAL A 57 -11.41 -20.87 -14.20
N PRO A 58 -11.10 -20.52 -12.94
CA PRO A 58 -12.04 -20.67 -11.81
C PRO A 58 -13.33 -19.86 -11.94
N LYS A 59 -13.29 -18.71 -12.62
CA LYS A 59 -14.46 -17.85 -12.87
C LYS A 59 -15.01 -17.97 -14.30
N GLY A 60 -14.58 -18.98 -15.05
CA GLY A 60 -14.87 -19.14 -16.47
C GLY A 60 -14.33 -18.03 -17.38
N PRO A 61 -14.41 -18.22 -18.71
CA PRO A 61 -14.25 -17.14 -19.67
C PRO A 61 -15.27 -16.00 -19.42
N SER A 62 -14.86 -14.76 -19.68
CA SER A 62 -15.75 -13.59 -19.69
C SER A 62 -15.88 -13.08 -21.12
N LEU A 63 -17.07 -12.66 -21.53
CA LEU A 63 -17.29 -12.01 -22.82
C LEU A 63 -17.09 -10.49 -22.73
N ARG A 64 -16.75 -9.94 -21.55
CA ARG A 64 -16.41 -8.53 -21.37
C ARG A 64 -15.06 -8.21 -22.00
N ALA A 65 -15.05 -7.31 -22.97
CA ALA A 65 -13.83 -6.84 -23.63
C ALA A 65 -12.81 -6.30 -22.61
N GLY A 66 -11.59 -6.85 -22.65
CA GLY A 66 -10.49 -6.42 -21.78
C GLY A 66 -10.53 -6.93 -20.33
N GLU A 67 -11.58 -7.63 -19.89
CA GLU A 67 -11.59 -8.26 -18.56
C GLU A 67 -10.56 -9.40 -18.48
N LYS A 68 -9.86 -9.51 -17.34
CA LYS A 68 -8.75 -10.44 -17.15
C LYS A 68 -9.20 -11.61 -16.27
N ARG A 69 -9.43 -12.78 -16.87
CA ARG A 69 -9.76 -14.02 -16.15
C ARG A 69 -8.49 -14.84 -15.92
N LEU A 70 -8.22 -15.22 -14.67
CA LEU A 70 -7.08 -16.08 -14.31
C LEU A 70 -7.28 -17.47 -14.92
N ALA A 71 -6.26 -17.93 -15.64
CA ALA A 71 -6.20 -19.25 -16.28
C ALA A 71 -4.90 -19.95 -15.81
N VAL A 72 -5.01 -21.09 -15.13
CA VAL A 72 -3.85 -21.83 -14.58
C VAL A 72 -3.52 -22.99 -15.49
N GLU A 73 -2.29 -23.06 -16.02
CA GLU A 73 -1.82 -24.14 -16.90
C GLU A 73 -1.87 -25.48 -16.14
N VAL A 74 -2.58 -26.47 -16.69
CA VAL A 74 -2.69 -27.85 -16.17
C VAL A 74 -2.12 -28.83 -17.22
N GLU A 75 -2.10 -30.13 -16.94
CA GLU A 75 -1.50 -31.10 -17.84
C GLU A 75 -2.19 -31.16 -19.22
N ASP A 76 -1.44 -31.54 -20.24
CA ASP A 76 -1.99 -31.82 -21.58
C ASP A 76 -2.92 -33.04 -21.54
N HIS A 77 -4.07 -32.97 -22.23
CA HIS A 77 -5.04 -34.06 -22.33
C HIS A 77 -5.10 -34.63 -23.76
N PRO A 78 -5.47 -35.91 -23.95
CA PRO A 78 -5.65 -36.49 -25.30
C PRO A 78 -6.85 -35.85 -26.01
N LEU A 79 -6.86 -35.84 -27.35
CA LEU A 79 -7.94 -35.21 -28.12
C LEU A 79 -9.31 -35.87 -27.89
N ASP A 80 -9.34 -37.17 -27.64
CA ASP A 80 -10.57 -37.91 -27.31
C ASP A 80 -11.23 -37.43 -26.00
N TYR A 81 -10.51 -36.68 -25.16
CA TYR A 81 -11.05 -36.06 -23.95
C TYR A 81 -11.96 -34.84 -24.25
N ALA A 82 -11.92 -34.28 -25.47
CA ALA A 82 -12.72 -33.11 -25.83
C ALA A 82 -14.24 -33.37 -25.81
N GLY A 83 -14.67 -34.61 -26.02
CA GLY A 83 -16.06 -35.03 -25.93
C GLY A 83 -16.43 -35.74 -24.62
N PHE A 84 -15.57 -35.68 -23.59
CA PHE A 84 -15.84 -36.37 -22.32
C PHE A 84 -16.81 -35.56 -21.45
N GLU A 85 -17.91 -36.23 -21.06
CA GLU A 85 -18.87 -35.80 -20.04
C GLU A 85 -19.12 -36.97 -19.06
N GLY A 86 -19.32 -36.66 -17.78
CA GLY A 86 -19.66 -37.64 -16.74
C GLY A 86 -18.86 -37.53 -15.44
N ASP A 87 -19.10 -38.49 -14.53
CA ASP A 87 -18.52 -38.53 -13.19
C ASP A 87 -17.13 -39.19 -13.15
N ILE A 88 -16.13 -38.47 -12.64
CA ILE A 88 -14.81 -39.00 -12.30
C ILE A 88 -14.80 -39.38 -10.81
N PRO A 89 -14.60 -40.67 -10.43
CA PRO A 89 -14.75 -41.12 -9.04
C PRO A 89 -13.78 -40.48 -8.04
N GLU A 90 -14.22 -40.37 -6.78
CA GLU A 90 -13.38 -39.88 -5.68
C GLU A 90 -12.05 -40.65 -5.56
N GLY A 91 -10.95 -39.92 -5.30
CA GLY A 91 -9.60 -40.48 -5.23
C GLY A 91 -8.88 -40.60 -6.57
N HIS A 92 -9.54 -40.33 -7.70
CA HIS A 92 -8.91 -40.21 -9.01
C HIS A 92 -8.51 -38.76 -9.33
N TYR A 93 -7.61 -38.58 -10.31
CA TYR A 93 -7.18 -37.26 -10.73
C TYR A 93 -8.32 -36.55 -11.47
N GLY A 94 -8.72 -35.36 -11.00
CA GLY A 94 -9.89 -34.66 -11.52
C GLY A 94 -11.23 -35.22 -11.03
N ALA A 95 -11.30 -35.78 -9.81
CA ALA A 95 -12.57 -36.25 -9.24
C ALA A 95 -13.64 -35.14 -9.17
N GLY A 96 -14.81 -35.40 -9.75
CA GLY A 96 -15.89 -34.44 -9.98
C GLY A 96 -16.76 -34.83 -11.16
N HIS A 97 -17.88 -34.12 -11.36
CA HIS A 97 -18.69 -34.23 -12.59
C HIS A 97 -18.12 -33.29 -13.66
N VAL A 98 -18.10 -33.71 -14.92
CA VAL A 98 -17.61 -32.90 -16.05
C VAL A 98 -18.71 -32.79 -17.10
N ASP A 99 -19.06 -31.57 -17.49
CA ASP A 99 -19.96 -31.26 -18.62
C ASP A 99 -19.17 -30.51 -19.71
N VAL A 100 -19.53 -30.64 -20.99
CA VAL A 100 -18.97 -29.79 -22.05
C VAL A 100 -19.75 -28.47 -22.06
N PHE A 101 -19.09 -27.40 -21.61
CA PHE A 101 -19.66 -26.06 -21.63
C PHE A 101 -19.79 -25.52 -23.05
N ASP A 102 -18.73 -25.61 -23.86
CA ASP A 102 -18.70 -25.16 -25.24
C ASP A 102 -17.64 -25.93 -26.02
N HIS A 103 -17.88 -26.14 -27.32
CA HIS A 103 -16.96 -26.85 -28.21
C HIS A 103 -17.05 -26.25 -29.61
N GLY A 104 -15.91 -26.11 -30.27
CA GLY A 104 -15.88 -25.55 -31.62
C GLY A 104 -14.48 -25.53 -32.21
N HIS A 105 -14.28 -24.70 -33.22
CA HIS A 105 -12.97 -24.53 -33.84
C HIS A 105 -12.31 -23.24 -33.39
N TRP A 106 -10.98 -23.21 -33.41
CA TRP A 106 -10.22 -22.00 -33.19
C TRP A 106 -9.17 -21.79 -34.28
N ALA A 107 -8.71 -20.55 -34.43
CA ALA A 107 -7.68 -20.19 -35.40
C ALA A 107 -6.82 -19.06 -34.86
N MET A 108 -5.57 -18.98 -35.32
CA MET A 108 -4.71 -17.81 -35.12
C MET A 108 -3.79 -17.58 -36.31
N GLU A 109 -3.22 -16.37 -36.39
CA GLU A 109 -2.19 -16.05 -37.37
C GLU A 109 -0.82 -16.57 -36.90
N GLY A 110 -0.19 -17.40 -37.73
CA GLY A 110 1.11 -18.00 -37.45
C GLY A 110 1.05 -19.28 -36.59
N ASP A 111 2.24 -19.78 -36.22
CA ASP A 111 2.38 -21.03 -35.47
C ASP A 111 2.04 -20.83 -33.97
N PRO A 112 1.11 -21.61 -33.40
CA PRO A 112 0.71 -21.50 -32.01
C PRO A 112 1.76 -21.97 -31.00
N LEU A 113 2.64 -22.93 -31.34
CA LEU A 113 3.59 -23.50 -30.37
C LEU A 113 4.67 -22.48 -29.95
N PRO A 114 5.30 -21.72 -30.86
CA PRO A 114 6.17 -20.60 -30.50
C PRO A 114 5.43 -19.47 -29.77
N ALA A 115 4.15 -19.24 -30.06
CA ALA A 115 3.34 -18.21 -29.39
C ALA A 115 3.08 -18.59 -27.92
N LEU A 116 2.70 -19.85 -27.68
CA LEU A 116 2.57 -20.46 -26.37
C LEU A 116 3.90 -20.44 -25.59
N ALA A 117 5.01 -20.78 -26.24
CA ALA A 117 6.34 -20.74 -25.62
C ALA A 117 6.76 -19.32 -25.19
N ARG A 118 6.46 -18.29 -26.00
CA ARG A 118 6.67 -16.88 -25.67
C ARG A 118 5.70 -16.32 -24.62
N GLY A 119 4.69 -17.09 -24.20
CA GLY A 119 3.72 -16.66 -23.20
C GLY A 119 2.64 -15.70 -23.71
N LYS A 120 2.36 -15.67 -25.02
CA LYS A 120 1.30 -14.83 -25.59
C LYS A 120 0.68 -15.46 -26.84
N LEU A 121 -0.62 -15.77 -26.76
CA LEU A 121 -1.46 -16.10 -27.92
C LEU A 121 -2.50 -14.99 -28.15
N ASP A 122 -2.84 -14.78 -29.42
CA ASP A 122 -3.92 -13.92 -29.90
C ASP A 122 -4.64 -14.76 -30.98
N PHE A 123 -5.92 -15.06 -30.76
CA PHE A 123 -6.63 -16.11 -31.50
C PHE A 123 -8.13 -15.82 -31.56
N THR A 124 -8.83 -16.52 -32.46
CA THR A 124 -10.27 -16.41 -32.66
C THR A 124 -10.93 -17.74 -32.34
N LEU A 125 -12.04 -17.71 -31.59
CA LEU A 125 -12.90 -18.85 -31.33
C LEU A 125 -14.14 -18.81 -32.24
N ALA A 126 -14.63 -19.98 -32.61
CA ALA A 126 -15.88 -20.21 -33.32
C ALA A 126 -16.57 -21.45 -32.72
N GLY A 127 -17.18 -21.27 -31.55
CA GLY A 127 -18.10 -22.22 -30.92
C GLY A 127 -19.49 -21.61 -30.72
N GLU A 128 -20.37 -22.34 -30.05
CA GLU A 128 -21.78 -21.97 -29.89
C GLU A 128 -21.95 -20.83 -28.87
N LYS A 129 -21.14 -20.85 -27.79
CA LYS A 129 -21.19 -19.84 -26.71
C LYS A 129 -20.04 -18.85 -26.78
N LEU A 130 -18.84 -19.30 -27.15
CA LEU A 130 -17.63 -18.50 -27.21
C LEU A 130 -17.21 -18.28 -28.67
N SER A 131 -17.34 -17.03 -29.11
CA SER A 131 -16.99 -16.60 -30.47
C SER A 131 -16.16 -15.30 -30.45
N GLY A 132 -15.54 -14.98 -31.58
CA GLY A 132 -14.74 -13.76 -31.75
C GLY A 132 -13.31 -13.89 -31.23
N GLY A 133 -12.62 -12.76 -31.07
CA GLY A 133 -11.20 -12.70 -30.73
C GLY A 133 -10.92 -12.76 -29.21
N TRP A 134 -9.81 -13.40 -28.88
CA TRP A 134 -9.34 -13.67 -27.52
C TRP A 134 -7.81 -13.56 -27.43
N LYS A 135 -7.30 -13.37 -26.22
CA LYS A 135 -5.87 -13.34 -25.90
C LYS A 135 -5.61 -14.22 -24.68
N LEU A 136 -4.50 -14.95 -24.71
CA LEU A 136 -3.99 -15.69 -23.56
C LEU A 136 -2.56 -15.22 -23.25
N VAL A 137 -2.32 -14.62 -22.09
CA VAL A 137 -1.05 -13.95 -21.73
C VAL A 137 -0.50 -14.50 -20.43
N ARG A 138 0.74 -15.02 -20.43
CA ARG A 138 1.40 -15.60 -19.27
C ARG A 138 1.85 -14.49 -18.31
N THR A 139 1.63 -14.68 -17.00
CA THR A 139 2.05 -13.74 -15.96
C THR A 139 3.42 -14.12 -15.38
N GLY A 140 4.07 -13.18 -14.72
CA GLY A 140 5.30 -13.41 -13.95
C GLY A 140 5.06 -13.83 -12.49
N MET A 141 3.83 -14.23 -12.14
CA MET A 141 3.45 -14.55 -10.76
C MET A 141 4.01 -15.91 -10.33
N GLN A 142 4.49 -16.00 -9.09
CA GLN A 142 5.00 -17.27 -8.55
C GLN A 142 3.84 -18.19 -8.11
N GLY A 143 3.90 -19.45 -8.53
CA GLY A 143 2.95 -20.50 -8.17
C GLY A 143 3.49 -21.88 -8.54
N LYS A 144 2.85 -22.95 -8.05
CA LYS A 144 3.23 -24.34 -8.40
C LYS A 144 3.05 -24.68 -9.88
N GLN A 145 2.14 -23.99 -10.56
CA GLN A 145 1.89 -24.08 -11.99
C GLN A 145 1.95 -22.69 -12.64
N ARG A 146 2.15 -22.65 -13.96
CA ARG A 146 2.22 -21.40 -14.72
C ARG A 146 0.86 -20.70 -14.79
N GLN A 147 0.85 -19.41 -14.51
CA GLN A 147 -0.36 -18.60 -14.51
C GLN A 147 -0.47 -17.76 -15.78
N TRP A 148 -1.70 -17.65 -16.29
CA TRP A 148 -2.07 -16.94 -17.49
C TRP A 148 -3.31 -16.08 -17.25
N LEU A 149 -3.56 -15.16 -18.16
CA LEU A 149 -4.77 -14.36 -18.24
C LEU A 149 -5.47 -14.62 -19.57
N LEU A 150 -6.69 -15.15 -19.51
CA LEU A 150 -7.62 -15.22 -20.64
C LEU A 150 -8.40 -13.89 -20.70
N ILE A 151 -8.40 -13.26 -21.88
CA ILE A 151 -8.93 -11.91 -22.09
C ILE A 151 -9.73 -11.89 -23.40
N LYS A 152 -11.00 -11.51 -23.35
CA LYS A 152 -11.82 -11.27 -24.55
C LYS A 152 -11.37 -9.98 -25.25
N ARG A 153 -11.26 -10.01 -26.58
CA ARG A 153 -11.01 -8.80 -27.39
C ARG A 153 -12.30 -8.01 -27.60
N ASP A 154 -12.12 -6.70 -27.74
CA ASP A 154 -13.16 -5.80 -28.23
C ASP A 154 -13.43 -6.10 -29.71
N ASP A 155 -14.60 -6.68 -29.99
CA ASP A 155 -15.13 -7.05 -31.31
C ASP A 155 -16.64 -7.31 -31.21
N ALA A 156 -17.29 -7.63 -32.34
CA ALA A 156 -18.74 -7.83 -32.44
C ALA A 156 -19.32 -8.97 -31.58
N HIS A 157 -18.49 -9.82 -30.97
CA HIS A 157 -18.91 -10.90 -30.05
C HIS A 157 -18.57 -10.60 -28.58
N ALA A 158 -18.12 -9.38 -28.24
CA ALA A 158 -18.00 -8.95 -26.85
C ALA A 158 -19.37 -8.56 -26.27
N SER A 159 -19.65 -8.94 -25.02
CA SER A 159 -20.91 -8.64 -24.32
C SER A 159 -20.69 -8.49 -22.81
N ASP A 160 -21.67 -7.92 -22.10
CA ASP A 160 -21.65 -7.82 -20.62
C ASP A 160 -22.14 -9.11 -19.97
N GLN A 161 -21.48 -10.23 -20.29
CA GLN A 161 -21.84 -11.58 -19.83
C GLN A 161 -20.59 -12.39 -19.45
N ASP A 162 -20.75 -13.29 -18.48
CA ASP A 162 -19.76 -14.29 -18.10
C ASP A 162 -20.23 -15.71 -18.50
N ALA A 163 -19.32 -16.69 -18.51
CA ALA A 163 -19.65 -18.07 -18.89
C ALA A 163 -20.81 -18.69 -18.10
N ASP A 164 -21.02 -18.29 -16.85
CA ASP A 164 -22.16 -18.72 -16.03
C ASP A 164 -23.53 -18.25 -16.58
N ASP A 165 -23.57 -17.08 -17.23
CA ASP A 165 -24.78 -16.52 -17.82
C ASP A 165 -25.24 -17.28 -19.08
N LEU A 166 -24.33 -18.07 -19.68
CA LEU A 166 -24.54 -18.86 -20.90
C LEU A 166 -24.86 -20.34 -20.63
N LEU A 167 -25.07 -20.72 -19.37
CA LEU A 167 -25.55 -22.06 -19.00
C LEU A 167 -27.06 -22.17 -19.25
N GLY A 168 -27.48 -23.23 -19.97
CA GLY A 168 -28.90 -23.58 -20.09
C GLY A 168 -29.48 -23.98 -18.72
N ASP A 169 -30.80 -23.89 -18.55
CA ASP A 169 -31.43 -24.09 -17.24
C ASP A 169 -31.29 -25.51 -16.65
N GLU A 170 -30.88 -26.50 -17.47
CA GLU A 170 -30.52 -27.85 -17.00
C GLU A 170 -29.04 -27.98 -16.57
N ALA A 171 -28.14 -27.12 -17.08
CA ALA A 171 -26.73 -27.03 -16.69
C ALA A 171 -26.49 -25.99 -15.57
N LYS A 172 -27.50 -25.16 -15.27
CA LYS A 172 -27.62 -24.49 -13.97
C LYS A 172 -27.98 -25.56 -12.92
N PRO A 173 -27.49 -25.47 -11.67
CA PRO A 173 -27.66 -26.54 -10.66
C PRO A 173 -29.14 -26.87 -10.43
N ASN A 174 -29.55 -28.08 -10.85
CA ASN A 174 -30.95 -28.46 -10.93
C ASN A 174 -31.62 -28.43 -9.54
N PRO A 175 -32.62 -27.54 -9.31
CA PRO A 175 -33.27 -27.39 -8.01
C PRO A 175 -34.32 -28.48 -7.80
N ARG A 176 -33.87 -29.73 -7.65
CA ARG A 176 -34.71 -30.91 -7.33
C ARG A 176 -35.24 -30.85 -5.90
N HIS A 177 -36.14 -29.90 -5.64
CA HIS A 177 -37.34 -30.04 -4.81
C HIS A 177 -38.33 -28.85 -4.99
N ALA A 178 -38.54 -28.40 -6.23
CA ALA A 178 -39.57 -27.39 -6.56
C ALA A 178 -40.66 -27.96 -7.48
N ARG A 179 -41.74 -28.53 -6.90
CA ARG A 179 -42.98 -28.75 -7.67
C ARG A 179 -43.70 -27.42 -7.91
N ALA A 180 -44.19 -27.24 -9.14
CA ALA A 180 -44.90 -26.06 -9.62
C ALA A 180 -46.22 -25.78 -8.84
N PRO A 181 -46.77 -24.55 -8.90
CA PRO A 181 -47.65 -24.04 -7.85
C PRO A 181 -49.13 -24.38 -8.06
N SER A 182 -49.81 -24.75 -6.97
CA SER A 182 -51.27 -24.59 -6.87
C SER A 182 -51.61 -23.40 -5.98
N ARG A 183 -52.59 -22.60 -6.41
CA ARG A 183 -53.05 -21.41 -5.68
C ARG A 183 -53.74 -21.83 -4.38
N ARG A 184 -53.07 -21.70 -3.23
CA ARG A 184 -53.77 -21.64 -1.94
C ARG A 184 -53.01 -20.83 -0.89
N ARG A 185 -53.80 -20.20 -0.01
CA ARG A 185 -53.42 -19.20 0.98
C ARG A 185 -52.48 -19.74 2.09
N THR A 186 -51.90 -18.78 2.83
CA THR A 186 -51.46 -18.84 4.24
C THR A 186 -50.16 -19.59 4.63
N SER A 187 -49.12 -18.78 4.86
CA SER A 187 -48.39 -18.69 6.15
C SER A 187 -47.60 -19.89 6.72
N THR A 188 -46.97 -20.75 5.90
CA THR A 188 -46.26 -21.93 6.44
C THR A 188 -44.84 -22.24 5.93
N LYS A 189 -44.29 -21.56 4.91
CA LYS A 189 -42.95 -21.91 4.36
C LYS A 189 -41.73 -21.53 5.22
N ALA A 190 -41.85 -20.60 6.16
CA ALA A 190 -40.71 -20.13 6.97
C ALA A 190 -40.14 -21.21 7.94
N SER A 191 -40.98 -22.14 8.40
CA SER A 191 -40.60 -23.11 9.44
C SER A 191 -39.62 -24.19 8.97
N ALA A 192 -39.69 -24.61 7.71
CA ALA A 192 -38.92 -25.75 7.20
C ALA A 192 -37.42 -25.43 7.03
N HIS A 193 -37.08 -24.24 6.49
CA HIS A 193 -35.68 -23.81 6.38
C HIS A 193 -35.10 -23.45 7.76
N GLY A 194 -35.89 -22.77 8.62
CA GLY A 194 -35.52 -22.51 10.00
C GLY A 194 -35.15 -23.79 10.77
N GLY A 195 -35.88 -24.89 10.58
CA GLY A 195 -35.58 -26.19 11.21
C GLY A 195 -34.20 -26.78 10.87
N ARG A 196 -33.73 -26.64 9.62
CA ARG A 196 -32.38 -27.10 9.21
C ARG A 196 -31.28 -26.28 9.89
N TRP A 197 -31.42 -24.96 9.87
CA TRP A 197 -30.45 -24.05 10.48
C TRP A 197 -30.44 -24.15 11.99
N LYS A 198 -31.62 -24.31 12.62
CA LYS A 198 -31.77 -24.55 14.06
C LYS A 198 -31.10 -25.84 14.51
N ARG A 199 -31.21 -26.92 13.73
CA ARG A 199 -30.49 -28.17 14.01
C ARG A 199 -28.98 -27.96 13.93
N LYS A 200 -28.48 -27.47 12.78
CA LYS A 200 -27.05 -27.15 12.61
C LYS A 200 -26.50 -26.27 13.73
N ALA A 201 -27.24 -25.25 14.16
CA ALA A 201 -26.85 -24.35 15.23
C ALA A 201 -26.88 -25.04 16.61
N ALA A 202 -27.86 -25.90 16.88
CA ALA A 202 -27.96 -26.65 18.15
C ALA A 202 -26.95 -27.81 18.26
N ASP A 203 -26.44 -28.31 17.14
CA ASP A 203 -25.42 -29.37 17.08
C ASP A 203 -24.00 -28.85 17.42
N LEU A 204 -23.79 -27.53 17.49
CA LEU A 204 -22.50 -26.94 17.90
C LEU A 204 -22.24 -27.15 19.40
N GLU A 205 -21.01 -27.48 19.76
CA GLU A 205 -20.56 -27.48 21.16
C GLU A 205 -20.87 -26.13 21.82
N GLY A 206 -21.33 -26.13 23.07
CA GLY A 206 -21.71 -24.91 23.80
C GLY A 206 -23.01 -24.22 23.35
N ALA A 207 -23.67 -24.66 22.27
CA ALA A 207 -24.87 -24.00 21.76
C ALA A 207 -26.05 -24.07 22.77
N ARG A 208 -26.82 -22.98 22.88
CA ARG A 208 -27.95 -22.88 23.82
C ARG A 208 -29.26 -22.60 23.10
N ALA A 209 -30.16 -23.58 23.07
CA ALA A 209 -31.51 -23.45 22.51
C ALA A 209 -32.48 -22.63 23.40
N LYS A 210 -32.03 -21.49 23.94
CA LYS A 210 -32.79 -20.59 24.83
C LYS A 210 -33.08 -19.22 24.19
N GLY A 211 -33.30 -19.19 22.87
CA GLY A 211 -33.63 -17.98 22.10
C GLY A 211 -32.39 -17.30 21.49
N LEU A 212 -32.63 -16.38 20.56
CA LEU A 212 -31.57 -15.54 19.98
C LEU A 212 -31.04 -14.53 21.00
N PRO A 213 -29.74 -14.18 20.96
CA PRO A 213 -29.18 -13.08 21.72
C PRO A 213 -29.47 -11.73 21.03
N MET A 214 -30.76 -11.43 20.83
CA MET A 214 -31.22 -10.17 20.23
C MET A 214 -30.65 -8.97 21.00
N GLY A 215 -30.21 -7.94 20.29
CA GLY A 215 -29.63 -6.76 20.94
C GLY A 215 -28.23 -7.00 21.52
N PHE A 216 -27.56 -8.09 21.16
CA PHE A 216 -26.21 -8.40 21.65
C PHE A 216 -25.24 -7.22 21.49
N GLU A 217 -24.27 -7.19 22.40
CA GLU A 217 -23.17 -6.21 22.42
C GLU A 217 -21.89 -6.78 21.79
N PRO A 218 -21.07 -5.94 21.15
CA PRO A 218 -19.91 -6.39 20.38
C PRO A 218 -18.75 -6.92 21.25
N VAL A 219 -18.04 -7.93 20.75
CA VAL A 219 -16.70 -8.29 21.25
C VAL A 219 -15.69 -7.21 20.83
N LEU A 220 -14.95 -6.66 21.81
CA LEU A 220 -14.05 -5.52 21.63
C LEU A 220 -12.58 -5.93 21.67
N ALA A 221 -11.99 -6.14 20.50
CA ALA A 221 -10.59 -6.55 20.36
C ALA A 221 -9.59 -5.66 21.14
N THR A 222 -8.67 -6.27 21.88
CA THR A 222 -7.61 -5.66 22.69
C THR A 222 -6.37 -5.30 21.84
N PRO A 223 -5.78 -4.10 21.96
CA PRO A 223 -4.56 -3.78 21.19
C PRO A 223 -3.40 -4.72 21.51
N ARG A 224 -2.58 -5.04 20.50
CA ARG A 224 -1.22 -5.60 20.63
C ARG A 224 -0.32 -5.06 19.52
N ASP A 225 0.99 -5.06 19.73
CA ASP A 225 1.97 -4.52 18.77
C ASP A 225 2.21 -5.45 17.57
N ALA A 226 2.13 -6.76 17.79
CA ALA A 226 2.24 -7.79 16.76
C ALA A 226 1.10 -8.82 16.90
N PRO A 227 0.71 -9.53 15.81
CA PRO A 227 -0.20 -10.66 15.89
C PRO A 227 0.40 -11.77 16.75
N PRO A 228 -0.39 -12.46 17.60
CA PRO A 228 0.04 -13.69 18.25
C PRO A 228 0.46 -14.77 17.24
N ALA A 229 1.28 -15.71 17.68
CA ALA A 229 1.72 -16.85 16.88
C ALA A 229 1.03 -18.16 17.30
N GLY A 230 1.01 -19.14 16.39
CA GLY A 230 0.48 -20.49 16.62
C GLY A 230 -0.95 -20.70 16.14
N GLU A 231 -1.31 -21.97 15.93
CA GLU A 231 -2.56 -22.40 15.29
C GLU A 231 -3.81 -22.21 16.17
N HIS A 232 -3.64 -21.88 17.46
CA HIS A 232 -4.73 -21.49 18.35
C HIS A 232 -5.26 -20.07 18.09
N TRP A 233 -4.68 -19.37 17.11
CA TRP A 233 -5.17 -18.08 16.60
C TRP A 233 -5.58 -18.20 15.13
N LEU A 234 -6.71 -17.56 14.81
CA LEU A 234 -7.02 -17.14 13.45
C LEU A 234 -6.79 -15.64 13.28
N HIS A 235 -6.51 -15.24 12.05
CA HIS A 235 -6.12 -13.88 11.68
C HIS A 235 -6.97 -13.40 10.51
N GLU A 236 -7.56 -12.22 10.65
CA GLU A 236 -8.46 -11.57 9.70
C GLU A 236 -7.92 -10.19 9.33
N ILE A 237 -8.25 -9.71 8.12
CA ILE A 237 -7.98 -8.31 7.73
C ILE A 237 -8.71 -7.36 8.69
N LYS A 238 -8.01 -6.34 9.18
CA LYS A 238 -8.60 -5.30 10.01
C LYS A 238 -9.18 -4.16 9.16
N TRP A 239 -10.34 -4.40 8.57
CA TRP A 239 -11.12 -3.43 7.78
C TRP A 239 -11.28 -2.04 8.44
N ASP A 240 -11.06 -0.96 7.70
CA ASP A 240 -11.33 0.42 8.17
C ASP A 240 -12.72 0.88 7.68
N GLY A 241 -13.63 1.16 8.62
CA GLY A 241 -15.05 1.30 8.35
C GLY A 241 -15.88 1.60 9.59
N TYR A 242 -17.17 1.25 9.53
CA TYR A 242 -18.09 1.33 10.66
C TYR A 242 -18.62 -0.05 11.07
N ARG A 243 -18.28 -0.49 12.27
CA ARG A 243 -18.83 -1.68 12.93
C ARG A 243 -20.37 -1.61 13.00
N VAL A 244 -21.03 -2.57 12.35
CA VAL A 244 -22.50 -2.73 12.30
C VAL A 244 -22.86 -4.11 12.86
N LEU A 245 -23.91 -4.13 13.68
CA LEU A 245 -24.54 -5.32 14.23
C LEU A 245 -25.90 -5.48 13.56
N ALA A 246 -26.21 -6.64 13.01
CA ALA A 246 -27.51 -6.91 12.40
C ALA A 246 -28.27 -7.94 13.23
N ASP A 247 -29.44 -7.55 13.71
CA ASP A 247 -30.41 -8.45 14.33
C ASP A 247 -31.54 -8.71 13.32
N LEU A 248 -31.66 -9.93 12.83
CA LEU A 248 -32.74 -10.40 11.97
C LEU A 248 -33.72 -11.20 12.83
N PHE A 249 -34.97 -10.76 12.90
CA PHE A 249 -36.03 -11.46 13.64
C PHE A 249 -37.35 -11.47 12.86
N GLN A 250 -37.96 -12.64 12.76
CA GLN A 250 -39.16 -12.88 11.93
C GLN A 250 -39.04 -12.36 10.48
N GLY A 251 -37.82 -12.34 9.93
CA GLY A 251 -37.54 -11.83 8.58
C GLY A 251 -37.43 -10.30 8.48
N LYS A 252 -37.37 -9.59 9.61
CA LYS A 252 -37.10 -8.15 9.70
C LYS A 252 -35.73 -7.86 10.30
N ALA A 253 -34.92 -7.11 9.56
CA ALA A 253 -33.57 -6.72 9.96
C ALA A 253 -33.59 -5.36 10.67
N VAL A 254 -32.92 -5.29 11.82
CA VAL A 254 -32.55 -4.04 12.49
C VAL A 254 -31.03 -3.94 12.47
N LEU A 255 -30.51 -2.87 11.89
CA LEU A 255 -29.08 -2.58 11.83
C LEU A 255 -28.71 -1.59 12.92
N ARG A 256 -27.80 -1.96 13.81
CA ARG A 256 -27.32 -1.13 14.90
C ARG A 256 -25.85 -0.80 14.70
N SER A 257 -25.47 0.47 14.86
CA SER A 257 -24.06 0.84 15.03
C SER A 257 -23.47 0.19 16.29
N ARG A 258 -22.15 0.18 16.41
CA ARG A 258 -21.41 -0.27 17.62
C ARG A 258 -21.96 0.26 18.96
N ASN A 259 -22.58 1.45 18.97
CA ASN A 259 -23.10 2.09 20.18
C ASN A 259 -24.63 1.93 20.32
N GLY A 260 -25.26 1.05 19.55
CA GLY A 260 -26.70 0.76 19.62
C GLY A 260 -27.61 1.70 18.82
N LEU A 261 -27.09 2.75 18.18
CA LEU A 261 -27.90 3.62 17.31
C LEU A 261 -28.44 2.85 16.11
N ASP A 262 -29.74 2.98 15.83
CA ASP A 262 -30.41 2.38 14.67
C ASP A 262 -29.97 3.07 13.37
N TRP A 263 -29.46 2.27 12.43
CA TRP A 263 -28.96 2.64 11.11
C TRP A 263 -29.76 1.97 9.98
N THR A 264 -30.90 1.34 10.30
CA THR A 264 -31.70 0.51 9.36
C THR A 264 -32.19 1.30 8.15
N ASP A 265 -32.72 2.50 8.36
CA ASP A 265 -33.18 3.41 7.30
C ASP A 265 -32.03 4.10 6.56
N ALA A 266 -30.88 4.29 7.22
CA ALA A 266 -29.69 4.89 6.62
C ALA A 266 -28.95 3.95 5.67
N LEU A 267 -29.18 2.63 5.78
CA LEU A 267 -28.49 1.59 5.00
C LEU A 267 -29.48 0.66 4.26
N PRO A 268 -30.39 1.17 3.42
CA PRO A 268 -31.50 0.40 2.84
C PRO A 268 -31.04 -0.74 1.89
N GLU A 269 -29.82 -0.69 1.37
CA GLU A 269 -29.23 -1.81 0.61
C GLU A 269 -28.75 -2.95 1.52
N VAL A 270 -28.14 -2.61 2.66
CA VAL A 270 -27.64 -3.59 3.64
C VAL A 270 -28.82 -4.24 4.37
N THR A 271 -29.83 -3.46 4.76
CA THR A 271 -31.05 -3.96 5.41
C THR A 271 -31.74 -5.02 4.55
N ARG A 272 -31.98 -4.72 3.26
CA ARG A 272 -32.57 -5.68 2.30
C ARG A 272 -31.69 -6.91 2.09
N ALA A 273 -30.37 -6.76 2.09
CA ALA A 273 -29.45 -7.89 1.93
C ALA A 273 -29.42 -8.82 3.16
N VAL A 274 -29.61 -8.28 4.38
CA VAL A 274 -29.78 -9.09 5.60
C VAL A 274 -31.15 -9.76 5.63
N GLU A 275 -32.24 -9.06 5.26
CA GLU A 275 -33.59 -9.66 5.15
C GLU A 275 -33.66 -10.78 4.10
N ALA A 276 -32.77 -10.78 3.10
CA ALA A 276 -32.69 -11.80 2.05
C ALA A 276 -31.92 -13.08 2.43
N LEU A 277 -31.37 -13.17 3.64
CA LEU A 277 -30.67 -14.38 4.10
C LEU A 277 -31.62 -15.59 4.20
N PRO A 278 -31.12 -16.84 4.07
CA PRO A 278 -31.96 -18.05 4.03
C PRO A 278 -32.50 -18.49 5.41
N VAL A 279 -32.74 -17.53 6.31
CA VAL A 279 -33.24 -17.66 7.69
C VAL A 279 -34.10 -16.45 8.04
N THR A 280 -35.06 -16.61 8.95
CA THR A 280 -35.85 -15.49 9.49
C THR A 280 -35.27 -14.92 10.79
N GLU A 281 -34.21 -15.54 11.31
CA GLU A 281 -33.70 -15.36 12.68
C GLU A 281 -32.18 -15.51 12.68
N ALA A 282 -31.44 -14.42 12.90
CA ALA A 282 -29.97 -14.40 12.99
C ALA A 282 -29.46 -13.16 13.72
N CYS A 283 -28.29 -13.28 14.36
CA CYS A 283 -27.52 -12.16 14.91
C CYS A 283 -26.14 -12.16 14.24
N LEU A 284 -25.74 -11.05 13.60
CA LEU A 284 -24.51 -10.94 12.80
C LEU A 284 -23.64 -9.77 13.26
N ASP A 285 -22.32 -10.00 13.33
CA ASP A 285 -21.32 -8.99 13.71
C ASP A 285 -20.34 -8.76 12.57
N GLY A 286 -20.16 -7.49 12.14
CA GLY A 286 -19.41 -7.15 10.94
C GLY A 286 -18.98 -5.68 10.85
N GLU A 287 -18.28 -5.34 9.77
CA GLU A 287 -17.82 -3.97 9.46
C GLU A 287 -18.40 -3.51 8.12
N LEU A 288 -18.95 -2.29 8.06
CA LEU A 288 -19.40 -1.64 6.84
C LEU A 288 -18.23 -0.88 6.19
N VAL A 289 -17.97 -1.15 4.91
CA VAL A 289 -16.88 -0.56 4.12
C VAL A 289 -17.32 -0.22 2.69
N VAL A 290 -16.52 0.62 2.02
CA VAL A 290 -16.42 0.67 0.56
C VAL A 290 -15.07 0.06 0.17
N LEU A 291 -15.04 -0.74 -0.91
CA LEU A 291 -13.80 -1.37 -1.40
C LEU A 291 -13.37 -0.77 -2.74
N GLU A 292 -12.08 -0.51 -2.88
CA GLU A 292 -11.41 -0.15 -4.13
C GLU A 292 -11.31 -1.36 -5.09
N ALA A 293 -10.93 -1.11 -6.35
CA ALA A 293 -10.77 -2.16 -7.37
C ALA A 293 -9.65 -3.18 -7.06
N ASP A 294 -8.72 -2.84 -6.16
CA ASP A 294 -7.67 -3.73 -5.65
C ASP A 294 -8.07 -4.48 -4.35
N GLY A 295 -9.26 -4.20 -3.80
CA GLY A 295 -9.79 -4.83 -2.59
C GLY A 295 -9.46 -4.11 -1.28
N ARG A 296 -8.76 -2.97 -1.29
CA ARG A 296 -8.53 -2.15 -0.08
C ARG A 296 -9.79 -1.40 0.33
N SER A 297 -9.96 -1.10 1.63
CA SER A 297 -11.08 -0.31 2.14
C SER A 297 -10.81 1.20 2.06
N ASP A 298 -11.64 1.95 1.34
CA ASP A 298 -11.59 3.43 1.31
C ASP A 298 -12.60 4.02 2.31
N PHE A 299 -12.07 4.51 3.44
CA PHE A 299 -12.88 5.15 4.47
C PHE A 299 -13.43 6.52 4.03
N ALA A 300 -12.72 7.26 3.18
CA ALA A 300 -13.17 8.57 2.70
C ALA A 300 -14.32 8.43 1.69
N GLU A 301 -14.26 7.43 0.82
CA GLU A 301 -15.37 7.08 -0.08
C GLU A 301 -16.58 6.57 0.71
N LEU A 302 -16.38 5.76 1.75
CA LEU A 302 -17.45 5.36 2.67
C LEU A 302 -18.16 6.57 3.30
N GLN A 303 -17.41 7.60 3.73
CA GLN A 303 -18.01 8.84 4.22
C GLN A 303 -18.82 9.56 3.13
N ARG A 304 -18.28 9.68 1.90
CA ARG A 304 -18.98 10.32 0.77
C ARG A 304 -20.29 9.60 0.41
N VAL A 305 -20.33 8.27 0.49
CA VAL A 305 -21.56 7.48 0.29
C VAL A 305 -22.59 7.76 1.39
N LEU A 306 -22.18 7.78 2.65
CA LEU A 306 -23.09 8.09 3.78
C LEU A 306 -23.57 9.55 3.80
N GLU A 307 -22.79 10.47 3.25
CA GLU A 307 -23.15 11.88 3.03
C GLU A 307 -23.99 12.10 1.75
N GLY A 308 -24.24 11.04 0.96
CA GLY A 308 -25.03 11.09 -0.28
C GLY A 308 -24.32 11.75 -1.47
N THR A 309 -23.02 12.04 -1.35
CA THR A 309 -22.20 12.68 -2.40
C THR A 309 -21.51 11.69 -3.33
N SER A 310 -21.53 10.38 -3.00
CA SER A 310 -21.12 9.29 -3.89
C SER A 310 -22.17 8.18 -3.98
N ARG A 311 -22.05 7.35 -5.03
CA ARG A 311 -22.84 6.13 -5.28
C ARG A 311 -21.99 4.85 -5.29
N ALA A 312 -20.80 4.87 -4.68
CA ALA A 312 -19.98 3.66 -4.54
C ALA A 312 -20.71 2.57 -3.73
N ARG A 313 -20.44 1.30 -4.07
CA ARG A 313 -21.17 0.15 -3.51
C ARG A 313 -20.71 -0.15 -2.08
N LEU A 314 -21.65 -0.15 -1.14
CA LEU A 314 -21.41 -0.57 0.24
C LEU A 314 -21.24 -2.10 0.34
N ARG A 315 -20.36 -2.53 1.25
CA ARG A 315 -20.17 -3.93 1.65
C ARG A 315 -20.23 -4.05 3.17
N TYR A 316 -21.02 -4.98 3.67
CA TYR A 316 -21.09 -5.38 5.06
C TYR A 316 -20.33 -6.71 5.23
N LEU A 317 -19.10 -6.61 5.74
CA LEU A 317 -18.19 -7.73 5.91
C LEU A 317 -18.40 -8.37 7.29
N VAL A 318 -19.16 -9.46 7.33
CA VAL A 318 -19.53 -10.17 8.55
C VAL A 318 -18.45 -11.18 8.95
N PHE A 319 -18.03 -11.14 10.21
CA PHE A 319 -16.93 -11.96 10.73
C PHE A 319 -17.32 -12.86 11.90
N ASP A 320 -18.52 -12.71 12.49
CA ASP A 320 -19.04 -13.60 13.54
C ASP A 320 -20.59 -13.71 13.50
N LEU A 321 -21.10 -14.79 14.11
CA LEU A 321 -22.50 -15.21 14.17
C LEU A 321 -22.89 -15.55 15.62
N PRO A 322 -23.22 -14.57 16.49
CA PRO A 322 -23.63 -14.82 17.87
C PRO A 322 -24.90 -15.67 18.05
N GLY A 323 -25.77 -15.74 17.04
CA GLY A 323 -26.99 -16.56 17.12
C GLY A 323 -27.62 -16.83 15.77
N LEU A 324 -28.32 -17.97 15.66
CA LEU A 324 -28.99 -18.42 14.44
C LEU A 324 -30.24 -19.23 14.76
N ALA A 325 -31.36 -18.95 14.09
CA ALA A 325 -32.59 -19.75 14.11
C ALA A 325 -33.08 -20.15 15.52
N GLY A 326 -33.10 -19.19 16.44
CA GLY A 326 -33.55 -19.36 17.83
C GLY A 326 -32.53 -20.02 18.77
N VAL A 327 -31.27 -20.17 18.33
CA VAL A 327 -30.16 -20.72 19.12
C VAL A 327 -29.13 -19.61 19.40
N ASP A 328 -28.74 -19.49 20.67
CA ASP A 328 -27.64 -18.65 21.13
C ASP A 328 -26.32 -19.44 20.99
N LEU A 329 -25.45 -18.96 20.11
CA LEU A 329 -24.16 -19.58 19.77
C LEU A 329 -23.01 -18.97 20.55
N ARG A 330 -23.25 -18.01 21.45
CA ARG A 330 -22.17 -17.25 22.10
C ARG A 330 -21.23 -18.11 22.95
N ASP A 331 -21.67 -19.26 23.44
CA ASP A 331 -20.83 -20.20 24.20
C ASP A 331 -20.07 -21.20 23.30
N SER A 332 -20.36 -21.26 21.99
CA SER A 332 -19.70 -22.17 21.03
C SER A 332 -18.33 -21.65 20.57
N PRO A 333 -17.40 -22.51 20.10
CA PRO A 333 -16.11 -22.09 19.55
C PRO A 333 -16.22 -21.15 18.33
N LEU A 334 -15.36 -20.13 18.24
CA LEU A 334 -15.36 -19.15 17.15
C LEU A 334 -15.22 -19.80 15.77
N VAL A 335 -14.35 -20.79 15.61
CA VAL A 335 -14.11 -21.45 14.31
C VAL A 335 -15.39 -22.11 13.76
N GLU A 336 -16.19 -22.73 14.61
CA GLU A 336 -17.47 -23.33 14.21
C GLU A 336 -18.54 -22.27 13.92
N ARG A 337 -18.59 -21.16 14.69
CA ARG A 337 -19.46 -20.02 14.37
C ARG A 337 -19.12 -19.42 13.00
N LYS A 338 -17.82 -19.24 12.68
CA LYS A 338 -17.36 -18.75 11.37
C LYS A 338 -17.68 -19.72 10.23
N ARG A 339 -17.51 -21.02 10.44
CA ARG A 339 -17.91 -22.07 9.47
C ARG A 339 -19.40 -22.03 9.17
N LEU A 340 -20.23 -21.88 10.20
CA LEU A 340 -21.69 -21.77 10.05
C LEU A 340 -22.10 -20.45 9.38
N LEU A 341 -21.41 -19.34 9.68
CA LEU A 341 -21.57 -18.04 9.04
C LEU A 341 -21.25 -18.09 7.54
N GLN A 342 -20.11 -18.67 7.16
CA GLN A 342 -19.71 -18.82 5.76
C GLN A 342 -20.75 -19.65 4.98
N ALA A 343 -21.25 -20.74 5.57
CA ALA A 343 -22.31 -21.54 4.98
C ALA A 343 -23.66 -20.79 4.87
N LEU A 344 -23.93 -19.82 5.75
CA LEU A 344 -25.16 -19.02 5.76
C LEU A 344 -25.14 -17.89 4.70
N VAL A 345 -24.00 -17.22 4.55
CA VAL A 345 -23.81 -16.07 3.65
C VAL A 345 -23.45 -16.51 2.22
N GLY A 346 -22.74 -17.64 2.08
CA GLY A 346 -22.26 -18.14 0.80
C GLY A 346 -20.93 -17.51 0.36
N GLU A 347 -20.41 -18.02 -0.76
CA GLU A 347 -19.07 -17.65 -1.28
C GLU A 347 -19.10 -16.49 -2.30
N THR A 348 -20.29 -16.13 -2.82
CA THR A 348 -20.45 -15.06 -3.81
C THR A 348 -20.42 -13.68 -3.12
N PRO A 349 -19.53 -12.73 -3.52
CA PRO A 349 -19.41 -11.42 -2.86
C PRO A 349 -20.62 -10.47 -3.04
N GLY A 350 -21.62 -10.64 -2.17
CA GLY A 350 -22.84 -9.82 -2.07
C GLY A 350 -22.68 -8.54 -1.24
N VAL A 351 -23.77 -7.79 -1.04
CA VAL A 351 -23.78 -6.61 -0.14
C VAL A 351 -23.47 -7.05 1.29
N VAL A 352 -24.00 -8.20 1.73
CA VAL A 352 -23.43 -8.96 2.85
C VAL A 352 -22.40 -9.94 2.28
N ALA A 353 -21.21 -10.00 2.88
CA ALA A 353 -20.16 -10.94 2.48
C ALA A 353 -19.36 -11.41 3.70
N TYR A 354 -18.85 -12.65 3.64
CA TYR A 354 -18.05 -13.23 4.72
C TYR A 354 -16.64 -12.63 4.75
N SER A 355 -16.17 -12.23 5.94
CA SER A 355 -14.79 -11.81 6.17
C SER A 355 -13.92 -13.03 6.46
N ASP A 356 -13.06 -13.34 5.49
CA ASP A 356 -12.19 -14.50 5.48
C ASP A 356 -11.00 -14.39 6.47
N HIS A 357 -10.38 -15.53 6.77
CA HIS A 357 -9.32 -15.66 7.76
C HIS A 357 -8.27 -16.72 7.38
N ILE A 358 -7.09 -16.62 7.98
CA ILE A 358 -6.13 -17.74 8.02
C ILE A 358 -5.95 -18.22 9.46
N VAL A 359 -5.64 -19.50 9.65
CA VAL A 359 -5.24 -20.06 10.95
C VAL A 359 -3.72 -20.09 11.04
N GLY A 360 -3.16 -19.62 12.15
CA GLY A 360 -1.72 -19.42 12.31
C GLY A 360 -1.14 -18.42 11.30
N HIS A 361 0.18 -18.43 11.13
CA HIS A 361 0.91 -17.54 10.20
C HIS A 361 0.64 -16.02 10.35
N GLY A 362 0.10 -15.55 11.48
CA GLY A 362 -0.29 -14.16 11.69
C GLY A 362 0.80 -13.12 11.38
N ALA A 363 2.07 -13.41 11.69
CA ALA A 363 3.19 -12.54 11.34
C ALA A 363 3.32 -12.33 9.82
N LYS A 364 3.18 -13.40 9.02
CA LYS A 364 3.19 -13.32 7.55
C LYS A 364 1.98 -12.56 7.03
N MET A 365 0.79 -12.79 7.59
CA MET A 365 -0.40 -12.00 7.21
C MET A 365 -0.19 -10.52 7.46
N PHE A 366 0.36 -10.15 8.62
CA PHE A 366 0.60 -8.76 9.01
C PHE A 366 1.68 -8.08 8.17
N GLU A 367 2.67 -8.84 7.70
CA GLU A 367 3.66 -8.39 6.71
C GLU A 367 3.01 -8.15 5.33
N GLU A 368 2.18 -9.08 4.84
CA GLU A 368 1.48 -8.95 3.56
C GLU A 368 0.39 -7.86 3.59
N THR A 369 -0.33 -7.68 4.70
CA THR A 369 -1.27 -6.54 4.85
C THR A 369 -0.54 -5.21 4.87
N ALA A 370 0.66 -5.14 5.46
CA ALA A 370 1.48 -3.92 5.41
C ALA A 370 1.93 -3.61 3.97
N LYS A 371 2.41 -4.62 3.22
CA LYS A 371 2.77 -4.47 1.79
C LYS A 371 1.58 -4.05 0.93
N ALA A 372 0.38 -4.53 1.25
CA ALA A 372 -0.87 -4.20 0.58
C ALA A 372 -1.52 -2.90 1.08
N GLY A 373 -0.91 -2.14 2.00
CA GLY A 373 -1.47 -0.87 2.49
C GLY A 373 -2.79 -1.02 3.28
N ILE A 374 -2.99 -2.15 3.95
CA ILE A 374 -4.18 -2.49 4.75
C ILE A 374 -3.90 -2.16 6.22
N GLU A 375 -4.89 -1.68 6.99
CA GLU A 375 -4.71 -1.10 8.35
C GLU A 375 -4.11 -2.06 9.42
N GLY A 376 -4.13 -3.37 9.17
CA GLY A 376 -3.52 -4.39 10.02
C GLY A 376 -4.38 -5.65 10.12
N VAL A 377 -4.26 -6.35 11.24
CA VAL A 377 -4.87 -7.68 11.47
C VAL A 377 -5.68 -7.71 12.78
N VAL A 378 -6.86 -8.35 12.73
CA VAL A 378 -7.57 -8.81 13.93
C VAL A 378 -7.24 -10.28 14.12
N SER A 379 -6.62 -10.63 15.25
CA SER A 379 -6.35 -12.02 15.60
C SER A 379 -7.34 -12.47 16.67
N LYS A 380 -7.92 -13.66 16.52
CA LYS A 380 -8.94 -14.18 17.42
C LYS A 380 -8.59 -15.62 17.82
N ARG A 381 -8.83 -15.98 19.07
CA ARG A 381 -8.70 -17.35 19.58
C ARG A 381 -9.72 -18.26 18.89
N VAL A 382 -9.24 -19.33 18.23
CA VAL A 382 -10.10 -20.25 17.43
C VAL A 382 -11.19 -20.92 18.27
N ASP A 383 -10.89 -21.14 19.55
CA ASP A 383 -11.70 -21.78 20.58
C ASP A 383 -12.61 -20.79 21.36
N SER A 384 -12.55 -19.49 21.07
CA SER A 384 -13.19 -18.48 21.93
C SER A 384 -14.71 -18.39 21.81
N ALA A 385 -15.37 -18.39 22.97
CA ALA A 385 -16.75 -17.96 23.13
C ALA A 385 -16.92 -16.46 22.78
N TYR A 386 -18.09 -16.08 22.26
CA TYR A 386 -18.47 -14.69 22.02
C TYR A 386 -18.85 -14.01 23.35
N ARG A 387 -17.85 -13.40 24.00
CA ARG A 387 -18.03 -12.63 25.25
C ARG A 387 -18.03 -11.13 24.94
N SER A 388 -19.21 -10.52 25.00
CA SER A 388 -19.39 -9.07 24.85
C SER A 388 -18.46 -8.28 25.78
N GLY A 389 -17.98 -7.13 25.32
CA GLY A 389 -16.95 -6.37 26.01
C GLY A 389 -15.53 -6.74 25.59
N ARG A 390 -14.53 -6.43 26.41
CA ARG A 390 -13.10 -6.57 26.08
C ARG A 390 -12.48 -7.78 26.76
N SER A 391 -11.92 -8.71 25.99
CA SER A 391 -11.13 -9.84 26.50
C SER A 391 -9.76 -9.94 25.82
N GLY A 392 -8.95 -10.92 26.27
CA GLY A 392 -7.70 -11.30 25.61
C GLY A 392 -7.89 -12.15 24.36
N ASP A 393 -9.09 -12.67 24.12
CA ASP A 393 -9.38 -13.67 23.07
C ASP A 393 -9.43 -13.05 21.68
N TRP A 394 -9.83 -11.77 21.61
CA TRP A 394 -9.76 -10.97 20.40
C TRP A 394 -8.71 -9.90 20.61
N VAL A 395 -7.69 -9.91 19.76
CA VAL A 395 -6.65 -8.88 19.74
C VAL A 395 -6.62 -8.21 18.37
N LYS A 396 -6.30 -6.93 18.35
CA LYS A 396 -6.07 -6.19 17.12
C LYS A 396 -4.62 -5.73 17.11
N SER A 397 -3.91 -6.22 16.11
CA SER A 397 -2.57 -5.77 15.76
C SER A 397 -2.77 -4.80 14.61
N LYS A 398 -3.04 -3.56 14.99
CA LYS A 398 -3.06 -2.43 14.06
C LYS A 398 -1.61 -2.12 13.68
N HIS A 399 -1.40 -1.58 12.50
CA HIS A 399 -0.26 -0.68 12.30
C HIS A 399 -0.57 0.59 13.14
N ALA A 400 -0.13 0.58 14.40
CA ALA A 400 -0.57 1.55 15.39
C ALA A 400 0.17 2.88 15.25
N THR A 401 -0.57 3.99 15.39
CA THR A 401 0.00 5.32 15.58
C THR A 401 -0.27 5.74 17.02
N THR A 402 0.73 5.59 17.89
CA THR A 402 0.74 6.08 19.27
C THR A 402 1.47 7.42 19.32
N ASP A 403 1.05 8.29 20.24
CA ASP A 403 1.69 9.59 20.43
C ASP A 403 1.45 10.13 21.84
N GLU A 404 2.07 11.26 22.15
CA GLU A 404 2.10 11.86 23.48
C GLU A 404 1.60 13.31 23.41
N PHE A 405 0.81 13.73 24.40
CA PHE A 405 0.16 15.05 24.42
C PHE A 405 0.18 15.67 25.82
N ALA A 406 0.09 17.01 25.88
CA ALA A 406 0.07 17.78 27.11
C ALA A 406 -1.37 17.88 27.62
N VAL A 407 -1.57 17.79 28.93
CA VAL A 407 -2.86 18.12 29.55
C VAL A 407 -2.94 19.62 29.74
N VAL A 408 -3.87 20.27 29.03
CA VAL A 408 -4.06 21.73 29.03
C VAL A 408 -5.27 22.19 29.84
N GLY A 409 -6.15 21.27 30.21
CA GLY A 409 -7.31 21.54 31.05
C GLY A 409 -8.08 20.25 31.32
N PHE A 410 -9.12 20.35 32.14
CA PHE A 410 -10.09 19.26 32.33
C PHE A 410 -11.51 19.81 32.48
N THR A 411 -12.50 19.00 32.12
CA THR A 411 -13.90 19.32 32.35
C THR A 411 -14.36 18.77 33.71
N GLU A 412 -15.35 19.42 34.31
CA GLU A 412 -16.05 18.90 35.48
C GLU A 412 -16.51 17.43 35.30
N PRO A 413 -16.55 16.64 36.39
CA PRO A 413 -17.10 15.30 36.36
C PRO A 413 -18.61 15.30 36.11
N LYS A 414 -19.16 14.16 35.68
CA LYS A 414 -20.61 13.97 35.50
C LYS A 414 -21.08 12.67 36.15
N GLY A 415 -22.23 12.71 36.81
CA GLY A 415 -22.78 11.57 37.55
C GLY A 415 -21.96 11.23 38.80
N ALA A 416 -21.90 9.95 39.17
CA ALA A 416 -21.18 9.47 40.35
C ALA A 416 -19.64 9.44 40.21
N ARG A 417 -19.09 9.97 39.11
CA ARG A 417 -17.64 10.00 38.85
C ARG A 417 -17.01 11.07 39.74
N TRP A 418 -16.10 10.68 40.62
CA TRP A 418 -15.26 11.65 41.34
C TRP A 418 -14.13 12.18 40.44
N GLY A 419 -13.51 13.30 40.81
CA GLY A 419 -12.39 13.91 40.08
C GLY A 419 -12.81 14.73 38.85
N PHE A 420 -12.37 14.33 37.65
CA PHE A 420 -12.66 15.04 36.38
C PHE A 420 -13.43 14.19 35.36
N GLY A 421 -14.16 14.86 34.46
CA GLY A 421 -14.93 14.22 33.40
C GLY A 421 -14.08 13.81 32.18
N SER A 422 -13.28 14.73 31.66
CA SER A 422 -12.33 14.46 30.57
C SER A 422 -11.16 15.45 30.58
N LEU A 423 -10.00 15.00 30.14
CA LEU A 423 -8.85 15.87 29.91
C LEU A 423 -8.96 16.53 28.53
N LEU A 424 -8.60 17.80 28.44
CA LEU A 424 -8.30 18.48 27.19
C LEU A 424 -6.80 18.31 26.94
N VAL A 425 -6.45 17.93 25.71
CA VAL A 425 -5.06 17.64 25.34
C VAL A 425 -4.60 18.46 24.15
N ALA A 426 -3.33 18.80 24.16
CA ALA A 426 -2.67 19.61 23.13
C ALA A 426 -1.35 19.00 22.68
N SER A 427 -0.97 19.27 21.44
CA SER A 427 0.44 19.16 21.02
C SER A 427 1.09 20.53 21.17
N PRO A 428 2.43 20.59 21.37
CA PRO A 428 3.17 21.82 21.16
C PRO A 428 2.91 22.38 19.76
N ASP A 429 2.87 23.70 19.63
CA ASP A 429 2.76 24.43 18.36
C ASP A 429 3.61 25.71 18.45
N GLY A 430 4.91 25.53 18.20
CA GLY A 430 5.92 26.51 18.53
C GLY A 430 5.96 26.81 20.03
N THR A 431 5.76 28.07 20.40
CA THR A 431 5.64 28.54 21.78
C THR A 431 4.21 28.48 22.33
N SER A 432 3.25 28.09 21.50
CA SER A 432 1.84 27.95 21.85
C SER A 432 1.43 26.48 21.95
N TRP A 433 0.18 26.22 22.32
CA TRP A 433 -0.39 24.89 22.36
C TRP A 433 -1.52 24.77 21.34
N ARG A 434 -1.42 23.79 20.43
CA ARG A 434 -2.51 23.46 19.51
C ARG A 434 -3.41 22.44 20.16
N TYR A 435 -4.68 22.78 20.34
CA TYR A 435 -5.67 21.86 20.88
C TYR A 435 -5.84 20.66 19.94
N MET A 436 -5.59 19.45 20.47
CA MET A 436 -5.66 18.19 19.73
C MET A 436 -6.91 17.38 20.06
N GLY A 437 -7.74 17.83 21.00
CA GLY A 437 -9.01 17.20 21.35
C GLY A 437 -9.16 16.90 22.84
N ARG A 438 -10.17 16.08 23.18
CA ARG A 438 -10.45 15.65 24.55
C ARG A 438 -10.34 14.13 24.70
N VAL A 439 -9.96 13.67 25.88
CA VAL A 439 -9.91 12.24 26.24
C VAL A 439 -10.58 12.00 27.60
N GLY A 440 -11.63 11.16 27.61
CA GLY A 440 -12.41 10.83 28.82
C GLY A 440 -12.34 9.36 29.24
N THR A 441 -11.64 8.53 28.46
CA THR A 441 -11.59 7.07 28.61
C THR A 441 -10.15 6.58 28.73
N GLY A 442 -9.96 5.45 29.43
CA GLY A 442 -8.64 4.84 29.69
C GLY A 442 -8.13 5.00 31.12
N PHE A 443 -8.84 5.71 31.99
CA PHE A 443 -8.48 5.90 33.40
C PHE A 443 -9.17 4.87 34.31
N ASP A 444 -8.47 4.35 35.31
CA ASP A 444 -9.06 3.71 36.48
C ASP A 444 -9.26 4.73 37.63
N GLU A 445 -10.00 4.34 38.67
CA GLU A 445 -10.36 5.25 39.78
C GLU A 445 -9.14 5.82 40.50
N ARG A 446 -8.10 5.01 40.72
CA ARG A 446 -6.88 5.41 41.43
C ARG A 446 -5.99 6.35 40.60
N THR A 447 -5.89 6.11 39.29
CA THR A 447 -5.17 6.97 38.36
C THR A 447 -5.91 8.29 38.19
N LEU A 448 -7.24 8.26 38.09
CA LEU A 448 -8.07 9.45 37.98
C LEU A 448 -7.98 10.31 39.24
N ALA A 449 -8.03 9.69 40.43
CA ALA A 449 -7.80 10.32 41.72
C ALA A 449 -6.47 11.10 41.76
N ALA A 450 -5.35 10.39 41.63
CA ALA A 450 -4.01 10.96 41.74
C ALA A 450 -3.72 12.01 40.65
N LEU A 451 -4.29 11.84 39.46
CA LEU A 451 -4.15 12.81 38.39
C LEU A 451 -5.02 14.06 38.62
N HIS A 452 -6.21 13.93 39.20
CA HIS A 452 -7.06 15.08 39.53
C HIS A 452 -6.42 15.99 40.59
N GLU A 453 -5.93 15.42 41.70
CA GLU A 453 -5.21 16.18 42.75
C GLU A 453 -4.01 16.94 42.16
N ARG A 454 -3.22 16.25 41.31
CA ARG A 454 -2.06 16.87 40.63
C ARG A 454 -2.46 17.97 39.65
N LEU A 455 -3.61 17.86 38.99
CA LEU A 455 -4.10 18.86 38.03
C LEU A 455 -4.70 20.10 38.73
N ILE A 456 -5.37 19.94 39.88
CA ILE A 456 -5.83 21.07 40.70
C ILE A 456 -4.64 21.92 41.17
N ALA A 457 -3.54 21.30 41.60
CA ALA A 457 -2.32 22.02 41.99
C ALA A 457 -1.66 22.82 40.84
N LEU A 458 -2.10 22.59 39.60
CA LEU A 458 -1.62 23.25 38.38
C LEU A 458 -2.66 24.20 37.77
N GLU A 459 -3.79 24.47 38.45
CA GLU A 459 -4.85 25.33 37.95
C GLU A 459 -4.34 26.76 37.61
N GLN A 460 -4.90 27.35 36.54
CA GLN A 460 -4.64 28.72 36.14
C GLN A 460 -5.90 29.36 35.55
N SER A 461 -6.00 30.70 35.64
CA SER A 461 -7.14 31.47 35.12
C SER A 461 -7.08 31.72 33.60
N THR A 462 -5.92 31.55 32.97
CA THR A 462 -5.71 31.79 31.53
C THR A 462 -5.78 30.49 30.75
N ALA A 463 -6.55 30.46 29.65
CA ALA A 463 -6.60 29.32 28.75
C ALA A 463 -5.27 29.20 27.96
N PRO A 464 -4.56 28.06 28.02
CA PRO A 464 -3.30 27.85 27.29
C PRO A 464 -3.49 27.48 25.81
N VAL A 465 -4.73 27.23 25.38
CA VAL A 465 -5.11 26.82 24.00
C VAL A 465 -6.31 27.62 23.51
N GLU A 466 -6.38 27.87 22.20
CA GLU A 466 -7.64 28.23 21.57
C GLU A 466 -8.50 26.99 21.33
N LEU A 467 -9.81 27.12 21.55
CA LEU A 467 -10.79 26.05 21.31
C LEU A 467 -11.66 26.37 20.09
N PRO A 468 -11.86 25.41 19.16
CA PRO A 468 -12.72 25.61 17.99
C PRO A 468 -14.16 25.95 18.41
N ALA A 469 -14.83 26.77 17.62
CA ALA A 469 -16.14 27.35 17.96
C ALA A 469 -17.24 26.30 18.20
N HIS A 470 -17.09 25.09 17.67
CA HIS A 470 -18.02 23.97 17.78
C HIS A 470 -17.69 22.99 18.92
N ALA A 471 -16.80 23.34 19.85
CA ALA A 471 -16.42 22.47 20.97
C ALA A 471 -17.65 22.00 21.77
N PRO A 472 -17.81 20.68 22.05
CA PRO A 472 -19.05 20.11 22.60
C PRO A 472 -19.20 20.27 24.13
N PHE A 473 -18.71 21.37 24.68
CA PHE A 473 -18.73 21.74 26.10
C PHE A 473 -18.60 23.26 26.24
N SER A 474 -19.14 23.83 27.32
CA SER A 474 -18.97 25.27 27.57
C SER A 474 -17.51 25.60 27.88
N ARG A 475 -17.01 26.72 27.36
CA ARG A 475 -15.70 27.27 27.77
C ARG A 475 -15.66 27.59 29.27
N SER A 476 -16.81 27.87 29.89
CA SER A 476 -16.93 28.11 31.33
C SER A 476 -16.92 26.84 32.20
N SER A 477 -17.04 25.65 31.61
CA SER A 477 -16.99 24.36 32.33
C SER A 477 -15.64 23.64 32.18
N VAL A 478 -14.59 24.41 31.89
CA VAL A 478 -13.20 23.93 31.76
C VAL A 478 -12.37 24.56 32.87
N THR A 479 -11.80 23.72 33.73
CA THR A 479 -10.70 24.11 34.60
C THR A 479 -9.43 24.07 33.78
N TRP A 480 -8.82 25.24 33.54
CA TRP A 480 -7.56 25.35 32.82
C TRP A 480 -6.40 25.02 33.75
N VAL A 481 -5.44 24.27 33.24
CA VAL A 481 -4.23 23.93 34.00
C VAL A 481 -3.01 24.38 33.23
N LYS A 482 -1.91 24.58 33.94
CA LYS A 482 -0.59 24.68 33.32
C LYS A 482 -0.31 23.36 32.61
N PRO A 483 0.05 23.39 31.32
CA PRO A 483 0.54 22.20 30.64
C PRO A 483 1.89 21.83 31.26
N GLU A 484 1.86 20.96 32.27
CA GLU A 484 3.03 20.37 32.92
C GLU A 484 2.91 18.85 33.02
N VAL A 485 1.73 18.29 32.73
CA VAL A 485 1.47 16.85 32.76
C VAL A 485 1.44 16.27 31.34
N VAL A 486 2.30 15.28 31.09
CA VAL A 486 2.33 14.51 29.86
C VAL A 486 1.48 13.25 29.95
N VAL A 487 0.70 12.98 28.92
CA VAL A 487 -0.07 11.73 28.77
C VAL A 487 0.20 11.07 27.43
N GLN A 488 0.44 9.75 27.44
CA GLN A 488 0.52 8.97 26.22
C GLN A 488 -0.87 8.50 25.81
N LEU A 489 -1.25 8.75 24.55
CA LEU A 489 -2.56 8.42 23.99
C LEU A 489 -2.43 7.48 22.78
N ALA A 490 -3.37 6.55 22.67
CA ALA A 490 -3.60 5.82 21.43
C ALA A 490 -4.76 6.47 20.67
N TYR A 491 -4.60 6.71 19.37
CA TYR A 491 -5.60 7.37 18.50
C TYR A 491 -5.76 6.64 17.16
N ARG A 492 -6.74 7.06 16.33
CA ARG A 492 -7.06 6.41 15.04
C ARG A 492 -7.22 7.42 13.90
N GLY A 493 -6.11 8.08 13.58
CA GLY A 493 -6.05 9.15 12.60
C GLY A 493 -6.59 10.48 13.13
N LEU A 494 -6.51 11.50 12.29
CA LEU A 494 -7.05 12.83 12.56
C LEU A 494 -8.47 12.94 11.98
N GLY A 495 -9.34 13.71 12.64
CA GLY A 495 -10.68 14.05 12.19
C GLY A 495 -10.75 15.42 11.52
N LYS A 496 -11.95 16.02 11.50
CA LYS A 496 -12.12 17.41 11.06
C LYS A 496 -11.21 18.35 11.86
N GLU A 497 -10.65 19.36 11.17
CA GLU A 497 -9.74 20.36 11.74
C GLU A 497 -8.48 19.76 12.42
N GLY A 498 -8.07 18.54 12.07
CA GLY A 498 -6.83 17.93 12.59
C GLY A 498 -6.93 17.32 13.99
N LEU A 499 -8.12 17.31 14.62
CA LEU A 499 -8.32 16.80 15.98
C LEU A 499 -8.19 15.26 16.07
N LEU A 500 -7.75 14.74 17.21
CA LEU A 500 -7.55 13.30 17.42
C LEU A 500 -8.87 12.50 17.36
N ARG A 501 -8.96 11.54 16.43
CA ARG A 501 -10.12 10.66 16.30
C ARG A 501 -9.98 9.42 17.19
N GLN A 502 -11.02 9.15 18.00
CA GLN A 502 -11.11 7.99 18.90
C GLN A 502 -9.88 7.81 19.83
N SER A 503 -9.44 8.90 20.47
CA SER A 503 -8.35 8.89 21.45
C SER A 503 -8.72 8.14 22.74
N SER A 504 -7.71 7.54 23.37
CA SER A 504 -7.82 6.89 24.69
C SER A 504 -6.51 7.01 25.46
N PHE A 505 -6.62 7.31 26.76
CA PHE A 505 -5.47 7.42 27.66
C PHE A 505 -4.82 6.04 27.86
N GLN A 506 -3.48 6.01 27.84
CA GLN A 506 -2.69 4.82 28.15
C GLN A 506 -1.99 4.95 29.50
N ARG A 507 -1.28 6.07 29.72
CA ARG A 507 -0.54 6.35 30.97
C ARG A 507 -0.18 7.83 31.07
N VAL A 508 -0.02 8.31 32.31
CA VAL A 508 0.75 9.54 32.58
C VAL A 508 2.22 9.18 32.36
N ARG A 509 2.96 10.03 31.65
CA ARG A 509 4.41 9.91 31.55
C ARG A 509 5.04 10.74 32.66
N HIS A 510 5.12 10.16 33.86
CA HIS A 510 5.82 10.77 34.98
C HIS A 510 7.33 10.94 34.71
N ASP A 511 7.84 10.16 33.76
CA ASP A 511 9.16 10.22 33.16
C ASP A 511 9.34 11.33 32.12
N LYS A 512 8.30 12.16 31.86
CA LYS A 512 8.33 13.26 30.89
C LYS A 512 7.66 14.53 31.39
N ALA A 513 8.31 15.67 31.16
CA ALA A 513 7.71 16.99 31.22
C ALA A 513 7.11 17.36 29.86
N VAL A 514 6.25 18.38 29.79
CA VAL A 514 5.61 18.75 28.50
C VAL A 514 6.57 19.25 27.44
N GLY A 515 7.81 19.62 27.81
CA GLY A 515 8.88 19.92 26.86
C GLY A 515 9.39 18.68 26.11
N ASP A 516 9.08 17.47 26.58
CA ASP A 516 9.42 16.19 25.94
C ASP A 516 8.32 15.72 24.95
N LEU A 517 7.30 16.55 24.73
CA LEU A 517 6.23 16.35 23.76
C LEU A 517 6.59 16.93 22.41
N GLY A 518 6.02 16.37 21.35
CA GLY A 518 6.66 16.47 20.02
C GLY A 518 7.97 15.66 19.97
N GLY A 519 8.10 14.65 20.84
CA GLY A 519 9.36 13.97 21.15
C GLY A 519 9.27 12.46 21.41
N THR A 520 8.52 11.68 20.61
CA THR A 520 8.65 10.18 20.58
C THR A 520 8.57 9.45 19.22
N ARG A 521 8.68 10.00 18.01
CA ARG A 521 8.70 11.37 17.47
C ARG A 521 9.76 12.42 17.91
N SER A 522 10.87 12.16 18.59
CA SER A 522 11.59 10.92 18.94
C SER A 522 12.19 11.02 20.35
N SER A 523 12.07 9.97 21.16
CA SER A 523 12.79 9.89 22.44
C SER A 523 14.29 9.73 22.17
N PRO A 524 15.18 10.16 23.08
CA PRO A 524 15.04 11.19 24.10
C PRO A 524 15.53 12.56 23.57
N ALA A 525 15.25 13.64 24.29
CA ALA A 525 15.98 14.90 24.08
C ALA A 525 17.47 14.71 24.44
N PRO A 526 18.41 15.34 23.70
CA PRO A 526 19.82 15.25 24.01
C PRO A 526 20.15 15.93 25.33
N GLN A 527 20.90 15.25 26.21
CA GLN A 527 21.56 15.92 27.31
C GLN A 527 22.51 16.98 26.74
N ARG A 528 22.50 18.18 27.32
CA ARG A 528 23.58 19.16 27.10
C ARG A 528 24.88 18.60 27.67
N SER A 529 25.72 18.03 26.82
CA SER A 529 27.16 18.03 27.08
C SER A 529 27.70 19.43 26.77
N GLU A 530 28.53 19.96 27.67
CA GLU A 530 29.29 21.18 27.41
C GLU A 530 30.36 20.85 26.34
N GLY A 531 30.02 21.01 25.06
CA GLY A 531 30.88 20.54 23.98
C GLY A 531 30.28 20.50 22.57
N GLY A 532 29.54 21.54 22.15
CA GLY A 532 29.43 21.97 20.74
C GLY A 532 28.87 21.04 19.64
N HIS A 533 28.48 19.79 19.91
CA HIS A 533 28.10 18.83 18.87
C HIS A 533 26.77 18.13 19.14
N MET A 534 25.89 18.10 18.12
CA MET A 534 24.65 17.33 18.17
C MET A 534 24.94 15.81 18.22
N PRO A 535 24.42 15.07 19.21
CA PRO A 535 24.62 13.63 19.33
C PRO A 535 23.74 12.85 18.34
N ILE A 536 24.31 11.81 17.73
CA ILE A 536 23.63 10.89 16.82
C ILE A 536 23.09 9.70 17.61
N THR A 537 21.80 9.38 17.51
CA THR A 537 21.23 8.20 18.19
C THR A 537 21.38 6.95 17.34
N HIS A 538 21.64 5.82 18.00
CA HIS A 538 22.06 4.56 17.37
C HIS A 538 23.31 4.74 16.49
N PRO A 539 24.42 5.28 17.04
CA PRO A 539 25.62 5.61 16.27
C PRO A 539 26.18 4.39 15.52
N ASP A 540 26.23 3.23 16.18
CA ASP A 540 26.77 1.96 15.66
C ASP A 540 25.87 1.29 14.59
N ARG A 541 24.72 1.89 14.27
CA ARG A 541 23.79 1.34 13.27
C ARG A 541 24.47 1.28 11.91
N ARG A 542 24.68 0.08 11.37
CA ARG A 542 25.16 -0.12 10.00
C ARG A 542 24.19 0.52 8.99
N MET A 543 24.69 1.51 8.25
CA MET A 543 23.91 2.21 7.21
C MET A 543 24.05 1.54 5.84
N PHE A 544 25.09 0.71 5.68
CA PHE A 544 25.37 -0.07 4.49
C PHE A 544 25.66 -1.51 4.93
N ALA A 545 25.04 -2.49 4.27
CA ALA A 545 25.18 -3.90 4.63
C ALA A 545 26.51 -4.51 4.18
N ASP A 546 27.08 -3.98 3.10
CA ASP A 546 28.26 -4.45 2.38
C ASP A 546 29.57 -3.71 2.75
N SER A 547 29.49 -2.72 3.63
CA SER A 547 30.62 -1.95 4.11
C SER A 547 30.53 -1.75 5.64
N PRO A 548 31.60 -1.33 6.33
CA PRO A 548 31.57 -1.17 7.78
C PRO A 548 30.81 0.08 8.24
N TYR A 549 30.42 0.98 7.32
CA TYR A 549 29.98 2.33 7.66
C TYR A 549 28.69 2.36 8.49
N THR A 550 28.85 2.94 9.67
CA THR A 550 27.80 3.18 10.67
C THR A 550 27.14 4.54 10.46
N LYS A 551 26.09 4.82 11.24
CA LYS A 551 25.39 6.11 11.23
C LYS A 551 26.28 7.24 11.76
N GLN A 552 27.16 6.92 12.72
CA GLN A 552 28.18 7.83 13.20
C GLN A 552 29.20 8.17 12.10
N ASP A 553 29.68 7.18 11.34
CA ASP A 553 30.61 7.43 10.22
C ASP A 553 30.01 8.36 9.16
N VAL A 554 28.72 8.23 8.87
CA VAL A 554 27.99 9.14 7.95
C VAL A 554 27.94 10.56 8.52
N ALA A 555 27.70 10.74 9.82
CA ALA A 555 27.69 12.05 10.46
C ALA A 555 29.08 12.70 10.49
N ASP A 556 30.12 11.93 10.83
CA ASP A 556 31.51 12.41 10.88
C ASP A 556 32.08 12.68 9.49
N TYR A 557 31.64 11.93 8.48
CA TYR A 557 31.87 12.26 7.08
C TYR A 557 31.28 13.62 6.72
N TYR A 558 29.99 13.85 7.00
CA TYR A 558 29.33 15.11 6.64
C TYR A 558 29.91 16.33 7.39
N ARG A 559 30.34 16.16 8.65
CA ARG A 559 31.14 17.17 9.37
C ARG A 559 32.45 17.49 8.65
N ALA A 560 33.19 16.46 8.23
CA ALA A 560 34.51 16.62 7.61
C ALA A 560 34.49 17.21 6.18
N VAL A 561 33.33 17.30 5.54
CA VAL A 561 33.16 17.90 4.20
C VAL A 561 32.25 19.14 4.20
N ALA A 562 31.85 19.64 5.38
CA ALA A 562 30.85 20.70 5.53
C ALA A 562 31.16 21.95 4.70
N ASP A 563 32.40 22.45 4.77
CA ASP A 563 32.85 23.65 4.06
C ASP A 563 32.69 23.56 2.54
N TYR A 564 32.75 22.35 1.97
CA TYR A 564 32.56 22.10 0.53
C TYR A 564 31.14 21.67 0.15
N LEU A 565 30.37 21.10 1.09
CA LEU A 565 28.98 20.67 0.86
C LEU A 565 28.00 21.86 0.96
N LEU A 566 28.12 22.65 2.02
CA LEU A 566 27.12 23.66 2.38
C LEU A 566 26.89 24.72 1.28
N PRO A 567 27.92 25.26 0.58
CA PRO A 567 27.72 26.23 -0.49
C PRO A 567 26.79 25.75 -1.63
N GLU A 568 26.68 24.43 -1.83
CA GLU A 568 25.82 23.85 -2.86
C GLU A 568 24.41 23.45 -2.38
N LEU A 569 24.20 23.48 -1.06
CA LEU A 569 23.04 22.87 -0.39
C LEU A 569 22.18 23.87 0.38
N VAL A 570 22.78 24.85 1.05
CA VAL A 570 22.05 25.75 1.97
C VAL A 570 21.07 26.65 1.24
N ARG A 571 19.94 26.98 1.87
CA ARG A 571 18.88 27.84 1.30
C ARG A 571 18.40 27.37 -0.08
N ARG A 572 18.29 26.05 -0.27
CA ARG A 572 17.72 25.41 -1.46
C ARG A 572 16.69 24.38 -1.05
N PRO A 573 15.51 24.32 -1.68
CA PRO A 573 14.58 23.22 -1.47
C PRO A 573 15.27 21.89 -1.80
N LEU A 574 15.07 20.88 -0.94
CA LEU A 574 15.73 19.58 -1.03
C LEU A 574 14.73 18.45 -1.32
N SER A 575 15.25 17.39 -1.92
CA SER A 575 14.69 16.04 -1.83
C SER A 575 15.71 15.13 -1.15
N LEU A 576 15.25 14.35 -0.19
CA LEU A 576 16.06 13.48 0.65
C LEU A 576 15.81 12.03 0.27
N LEU A 577 16.84 11.20 0.13
CA LEU A 577 16.67 9.75 0.14
C LEU A 577 16.95 9.23 1.54
N ARG A 578 15.88 8.87 2.26
CA ARG A 578 15.92 8.33 3.62
C ARG A 578 15.87 6.82 3.58
N CYS A 579 16.81 6.18 4.25
CA CYS A 579 16.97 4.74 4.31
C CYS A 579 16.94 4.30 5.78
N PRO A 580 15.74 4.19 6.41
CA PRO A 580 15.63 3.90 7.84
C PRO A 580 16.44 2.67 8.26
N ASP A 581 16.37 1.60 7.48
CA ASP A 581 17.02 0.31 7.77
C ASP A 581 18.26 0.05 6.90
N GLY A 582 18.96 1.12 6.51
CA GLY A 582 20.17 1.08 5.69
C GLY A 582 19.91 1.01 4.17
N SER A 583 20.95 1.24 3.37
CA SER A 583 20.84 1.49 1.92
C SER A 583 20.36 0.30 1.07
N GLN A 584 20.42 -0.91 1.62
CA GLN A 584 19.97 -2.15 0.99
C GLN A 584 18.51 -2.52 1.36
N SER A 585 17.93 -1.81 2.31
CA SER A 585 16.51 -1.89 2.69
C SER A 585 15.68 -0.87 1.88
N PRO A 586 14.34 -0.91 1.92
CA PRO A 586 13.50 0.09 1.27
C PRO A 586 13.80 1.52 1.77
N CYS A 587 14.38 2.33 0.89
CA CYS A 587 14.51 3.77 1.09
C CYS A 587 13.31 4.50 0.47
N PHE A 588 12.98 5.69 0.98
CA PHE A 588 11.92 6.55 0.44
C PHE A 588 12.43 7.97 0.20
N PHE A 589 11.84 8.65 -0.81
CA PHE A 589 12.08 10.06 -1.04
C PHE A 589 11.18 10.91 -0.15
N GLN A 590 11.77 11.84 0.61
CA GLN A 590 11.04 12.89 1.33
C GLN A 590 11.35 14.25 0.70
N LYS A 591 10.29 14.99 0.36
CA LYS A 591 10.38 16.37 -0.18
C LYS A 591 9.78 17.39 0.78
N HIS A 592 8.70 16.98 1.45
CA HIS A 592 7.95 17.85 2.33
C HIS A 592 8.57 17.91 3.72
N HIS A 593 8.51 19.10 4.30
CA HIS A 593 8.93 19.34 5.68
C HIS A 593 8.04 18.57 6.66
N ALA A 594 8.61 18.25 7.82
CA ALA A 594 7.88 17.78 8.99
C ALA A 594 8.72 18.15 10.21
N ASP A 595 8.11 18.70 11.26
CA ASP A 595 8.81 19.20 12.47
C ASP A 595 9.77 18.18 13.09
N SER A 596 9.42 16.88 12.99
CA SER A 596 10.27 15.74 13.38
C SER A 596 11.64 15.66 12.72
N LEU A 597 11.91 16.43 11.66
CA LEU A 597 13.21 16.48 10.98
C LEU A 597 14.28 17.23 11.78
N GLY A 598 13.89 18.12 12.69
CA GLY A 598 14.80 18.91 13.52
C GLY A 598 14.70 20.43 13.25
N PRO A 599 15.07 21.29 14.23
CA PRO A 599 14.92 22.75 14.14
C PRO A 599 15.83 23.45 13.13
N HIS A 600 16.92 22.81 12.67
CA HIS A 600 17.82 23.34 11.63
C HIS A 600 17.43 22.82 10.23
N VAL A 601 16.27 22.14 10.13
CA VAL A 601 15.60 21.79 8.88
C VAL A 601 14.34 22.65 8.75
N HIS A 602 14.34 23.55 7.77
CA HIS A 602 13.37 24.63 7.62
C HIS A 602 12.33 24.32 6.54
N ALA A 603 11.17 24.97 6.62
CA ALA A 603 10.09 24.85 5.63
C ALA A 603 10.08 26.07 4.70
N ILE A 604 9.89 25.84 3.39
CA ILE A 604 9.49 26.83 2.41
C ILE A 604 8.19 26.39 1.74
N ALA A 605 7.15 27.21 1.88
CA ALA A 605 5.86 26.95 1.26
C ALA A 605 5.89 27.33 -0.23
N LEU A 606 5.64 26.36 -1.11
CA LEU A 606 5.62 26.54 -2.55
C LEU A 606 4.25 26.19 -3.13
N GLU A 607 3.74 27.03 -4.02
CA GLU A 607 2.50 26.74 -4.73
C GLU A 607 2.71 25.62 -5.76
N GLN A 608 1.75 24.69 -5.84
CA GLN A 608 1.65 23.61 -6.81
C GLN A 608 0.25 23.61 -7.45
N LYS A 609 0.08 22.84 -8.53
CA LYS A 609 -1.24 22.68 -9.19
C LYS A 609 -2.29 22.02 -8.29
N SER A 610 -1.85 21.31 -7.25
CA SER A 610 -2.64 20.66 -6.20
C SER A 610 -2.99 21.57 -5.02
N GLY A 611 -2.39 22.76 -4.93
CA GLY A 611 -2.42 23.64 -3.76
C GLY A 611 -1.02 23.94 -3.22
N ARG A 612 -0.94 24.52 -2.03
CA ARG A 612 0.31 24.94 -1.38
C ARG A 612 0.93 23.79 -0.60
N GLU A 613 2.23 23.54 -0.80
CA GLU A 613 2.98 22.44 -0.20
C GLU A 613 4.29 22.94 0.42
N ASP A 614 4.60 22.52 1.65
CA ASP A 614 5.83 22.91 2.36
C ASP A 614 7.00 21.99 2.01
N TYR A 615 8.00 22.52 1.30
CA TYR A 615 9.25 21.84 0.97
C TYR A 615 10.31 22.11 2.04
N LEU A 616 11.27 21.20 2.22
CA LEU A 616 12.32 21.34 3.24
C LEU A 616 13.62 21.93 2.67
N TYR A 617 14.35 22.70 3.49
CA TYR A 617 15.73 23.15 3.25
C TYR A 617 16.55 23.15 4.54
N VAL A 618 17.86 23.46 4.45
CA VAL A 618 18.77 23.62 5.60
C VAL A 618 19.63 24.85 5.43
N ASP A 619 20.13 25.42 6.53
CA ASP A 619 21.00 26.61 6.53
C ASP A 619 22.44 26.35 7.02
N GLY A 620 22.73 25.16 7.55
CA GLY A 620 24.03 24.82 8.13
C GLY A 620 24.28 23.32 8.26
N ILE A 621 25.45 22.98 8.83
CA ILE A 621 25.87 21.58 9.05
C ILE A 621 24.96 20.89 10.07
N GLU A 622 24.40 21.64 11.01
CA GLU A 622 23.44 21.19 12.01
C GLU A 622 22.22 20.55 11.34
N GLY A 623 21.63 21.24 10.35
CA GLY A 623 20.51 20.72 9.56
C GLY A 623 20.88 19.47 8.77
N VAL A 624 22.07 19.43 8.17
CA VAL A 624 22.56 18.21 7.49
C VAL A 624 22.69 17.04 8.46
N LEU A 625 23.22 17.26 9.67
CA LEU A 625 23.36 16.23 10.69
C LEU A 625 22.01 15.78 11.26
N GLU A 626 21.02 16.67 11.36
CA GLU A 626 19.63 16.33 11.70
C GLU A 626 18.99 15.42 10.63
N LEU A 627 19.24 15.71 9.35
CA LEU A 627 18.82 14.83 8.26
C LEU A 627 19.50 13.46 8.32
N VAL A 628 20.80 13.39 8.64
CA VAL A 628 21.54 12.13 8.88
C VAL A 628 21.00 11.39 10.11
N GLN A 629 20.67 12.10 11.18
CA GLN A 629 20.01 11.55 12.36
C GLN A 629 18.65 10.91 11.99
N MET A 630 17.98 11.44 10.98
CA MET A 630 16.75 10.89 10.39
C MET A 630 17.00 9.81 9.31
N ASN A 631 18.22 9.25 9.24
CA ASN A 631 18.68 8.21 8.33
C ASN A 631 18.68 8.63 6.84
N THR A 632 18.91 9.91 6.56
CA THR A 632 19.17 10.40 5.19
C THR A 632 20.56 9.98 4.72
N LEU A 633 20.66 9.46 3.50
CA LEU A 633 21.94 9.18 2.85
C LEU A 633 22.21 10.15 1.69
N GLU A 634 21.23 10.35 0.80
CA GLU A 634 21.39 11.24 -0.36
C GLU A 634 20.66 12.58 -0.18
N LEU A 635 21.33 13.67 -0.56
CA LEU A 635 20.86 15.05 -0.52
C LEU A 635 20.75 15.57 -1.95
N HIS A 636 19.53 15.93 -2.39
CA HIS A 636 19.26 16.37 -3.76
C HIS A 636 18.64 17.78 -3.77
N PRO A 637 19.44 18.85 -3.82
CA PRO A 637 18.92 20.21 -3.94
C PRO A 637 18.29 20.48 -5.32
N TRP A 638 17.40 21.48 -5.34
CA TRP A 638 16.91 22.12 -6.56
C TRP A 638 18.01 22.94 -7.26
N GLY A 639 17.79 23.22 -8.54
CA GLY A 639 18.59 24.17 -9.34
C GLY A 639 18.28 25.66 -9.08
N ALA A 640 17.59 25.97 -7.98
CA ALA A 640 17.25 27.32 -7.53
C ALA A 640 17.42 27.42 -6.00
N THR A 641 17.29 28.63 -5.45
CA THR A 641 17.32 28.91 -4.00
C THR A 641 15.91 29.17 -3.44
N THR A 642 15.79 29.23 -2.12
CA THR A 642 14.57 29.64 -1.40
C THR A 642 14.18 31.09 -1.69
N ASP A 643 15.15 31.95 -2.01
CA ASP A 643 14.93 33.37 -2.30
C ASP A 643 14.30 33.60 -3.68
N SER A 644 14.46 32.64 -4.60
CA SER A 644 14.02 32.74 -5.99
C SER A 644 13.69 31.35 -6.57
N PRO A 645 12.69 30.64 -6.02
CA PRO A 645 12.41 29.25 -6.36
C PRO A 645 11.88 29.04 -7.79
N GLU A 646 11.48 30.10 -8.48
CA GLU A 646 10.95 30.08 -9.85
C GLU A 646 11.97 30.40 -10.95
N THR A 647 13.16 30.89 -10.58
CA THR A 647 14.24 31.24 -11.51
C THR A 647 15.52 30.49 -11.14
N PRO A 648 15.92 29.45 -11.90
CA PRO A 648 17.13 28.69 -11.59
C PRO A 648 18.39 29.54 -11.63
N ASP A 649 19.31 29.23 -10.72
CA ASP A 649 20.66 29.80 -10.63
C ASP A 649 21.73 28.83 -11.12
N ARG A 650 21.32 27.66 -11.65
CA ARG A 650 22.19 26.67 -12.26
C ARG A 650 21.45 25.68 -13.14
N LEU A 651 22.15 25.16 -14.13
CA LEU A 651 21.75 24.02 -14.96
C LEU A 651 22.62 22.81 -14.68
N VAL A 652 22.07 21.62 -14.93
CA VAL A 652 22.75 20.33 -14.79
C VAL A 652 22.47 19.47 -16.03
N PHE A 653 23.54 19.07 -16.72
CA PHE A 653 23.52 18.01 -17.72
C PHE A 653 24.04 16.73 -17.07
N ASP A 654 23.13 15.79 -16.75
CA ASP A 654 23.49 14.49 -16.14
C ASP A 654 23.76 13.46 -17.26
N LEU A 655 25.02 13.05 -17.38
CA LEU A 655 25.51 12.18 -18.45
C LEU A 655 25.39 10.72 -18.03
N ASP A 656 24.36 10.08 -18.56
CA ASP A 656 23.80 8.83 -18.08
C ASP A 656 24.12 7.70 -19.09
N PRO A 657 25.27 7.00 -18.96
CA PRO A 657 25.69 5.99 -19.92
C PRO A 657 24.79 4.75 -19.90
N GLY A 658 24.35 4.32 -21.08
CA GLY A 658 23.75 3.01 -21.27
C GLY A 658 24.78 1.88 -21.26
N ASP A 659 24.27 0.64 -21.20
CA ASP A 659 25.14 -0.53 -21.07
C ASP A 659 26.06 -0.69 -22.29
N GLY A 660 27.34 -1.00 -22.01
CA GLY A 660 28.41 -1.11 -23.00
C GLY A 660 29.23 0.16 -23.25
N VAL A 661 28.83 1.32 -22.70
CA VAL A 661 29.64 2.56 -22.82
C VAL A 661 30.84 2.50 -21.86
N ALA A 662 32.05 2.65 -22.41
CA ALA A 662 33.27 2.72 -21.62
C ALA A 662 33.41 4.06 -20.86
N TRP A 663 34.00 4.03 -19.66
CA TRP A 663 34.21 5.24 -18.84
C TRP A 663 34.93 6.38 -19.57
N LYS A 664 35.94 6.05 -20.39
CA LYS A 664 36.65 7.03 -21.24
C LYS A 664 35.72 7.79 -22.18
N SER A 665 34.66 7.15 -22.68
CA SER A 665 33.66 7.80 -23.54
C SER A 665 32.77 8.76 -22.75
N VAL A 666 32.49 8.47 -21.47
CA VAL A 666 31.74 9.38 -20.57
C VAL A 666 32.58 10.61 -20.22
N VAL A 667 33.88 10.42 -19.95
CA VAL A 667 34.84 11.52 -19.75
C VAL A 667 34.97 12.39 -21.02
N ALA A 668 35.06 11.78 -22.20
CA ALA A 668 35.08 12.50 -23.47
C ALA A 668 33.78 13.28 -23.71
N ALA A 669 32.62 12.70 -23.37
CA ALA A 669 31.33 13.38 -23.46
C ALA A 669 31.22 14.60 -22.55
N ALA A 670 31.67 14.50 -21.29
CA ALA A 670 31.68 15.64 -20.37
C ALA A 670 32.56 16.80 -20.86
N ARG A 671 33.70 16.49 -21.48
CA ARG A 671 34.55 17.50 -22.13
C ARG A 671 33.89 18.11 -23.36
N GLU A 672 33.27 17.31 -24.22
CA GLU A 672 32.54 17.83 -25.37
C GLU A 672 31.37 18.74 -24.97
N VAL A 673 30.63 18.41 -23.89
CA VAL A 673 29.61 19.28 -23.30
C VAL A 673 30.24 20.58 -22.80
N ARG A 674 31.35 20.52 -22.04
CA ARG A 674 32.08 21.70 -21.55
C ARG A 674 32.52 22.63 -22.67
N ASP A 675 33.17 22.07 -23.69
CA ASP A 675 33.80 22.85 -24.74
C ASP A 675 32.71 23.54 -25.60
N ARG A 676 31.60 22.85 -25.89
CA ARG A 676 30.40 23.44 -26.56
C ARG A 676 29.68 24.49 -25.72
N LEU A 677 29.64 24.35 -24.40
CA LEU A 677 29.13 25.40 -23.50
C LEU A 677 30.06 26.62 -23.53
N GLY A 678 31.37 26.41 -23.54
CA GLY A 678 32.37 27.47 -23.69
C GLY A 678 32.28 28.22 -25.02
N GLU A 679 31.98 27.53 -26.13
CA GLU A 679 31.73 28.14 -27.45
C GLU A 679 30.58 29.16 -27.43
N ILE A 680 29.59 28.98 -26.56
CA ILE A 680 28.46 29.91 -26.35
C ILE A 680 28.61 30.79 -25.10
N GLY A 681 29.83 30.89 -24.54
CA GLY A 681 30.16 31.78 -23.43
C GLY A 681 29.72 31.31 -22.05
N LEU A 682 29.37 30.02 -21.88
CA LEU A 682 28.95 29.44 -20.60
C LEU A 682 30.08 28.63 -19.96
N GLU A 683 30.65 29.14 -18.87
CA GLU A 683 31.56 28.39 -18.01
C GLU A 683 30.82 27.26 -17.28
N SER A 684 31.48 26.11 -17.12
CA SER A 684 30.88 24.92 -16.52
C SER A 684 31.86 24.11 -15.67
N PHE A 685 31.31 23.39 -14.72
CA PHE A 685 32.00 22.63 -13.68
C PHE A 685 31.60 21.15 -13.75
N VAL A 686 32.41 20.24 -13.22
CA VAL A 686 32.16 18.79 -13.32
C VAL A 686 32.24 18.06 -11.98
N ARG A 687 31.33 17.10 -11.78
CA ARG A 687 31.42 16.14 -10.68
C ARG A 687 31.11 14.72 -11.12
N LEU A 688 31.65 13.75 -10.38
CA LEU A 688 31.14 12.39 -10.39
C LEU A 688 29.71 12.39 -9.83
N SER A 689 28.80 11.58 -10.39
CA SER A 689 27.48 11.44 -9.79
C SER A 689 27.45 10.43 -8.63
N GLY A 690 28.54 9.68 -8.38
CA GLY A 690 28.56 8.53 -7.48
C GLY A 690 27.70 7.35 -7.97
N GLY A 691 27.09 7.46 -9.16
CA GLY A 691 26.29 6.43 -9.81
C GLY A 691 27.05 5.80 -10.97
N LYS A 692 26.52 5.95 -12.20
CA LYS A 692 27.16 5.49 -13.43
C LYS A 692 27.81 6.62 -14.25
N GLY A 693 27.56 7.88 -13.91
CA GLY A 693 27.73 9.02 -14.83
C GLY A 693 28.53 10.20 -14.27
N LEU A 694 28.42 11.32 -14.99
CA LEU A 694 29.02 12.63 -14.66
C LEU A 694 27.93 13.69 -14.72
N HIS A 695 27.96 14.67 -13.82
CA HIS A 695 27.17 15.90 -14.00
C HIS A 695 28.10 17.00 -14.51
N VAL A 696 27.69 17.69 -15.58
CA VAL A 696 28.24 19.00 -15.96
C VAL A 696 27.27 20.07 -15.47
N VAL A 697 27.76 21.00 -14.66
CA VAL A 697 26.96 22.01 -13.95
C VAL A 697 27.33 23.39 -14.44
N VAL A 698 26.33 24.20 -14.79
CA VAL A 698 26.49 25.55 -15.34
C VAL A 698 25.87 26.52 -14.35
N PRO A 699 26.64 27.31 -13.58
CA PRO A 699 26.07 28.38 -12.75
C PRO A 699 25.47 29.46 -13.66
N MET A 700 24.48 30.20 -13.17
CA MET A 700 23.91 31.35 -13.88
C MET A 700 23.26 32.34 -12.93
N ARG A 701 23.18 33.59 -13.37
CA ARG A 701 22.37 34.60 -12.71
C ARG A 701 20.88 34.22 -12.81
N PRO A 702 20.11 34.24 -11.70
CA PRO A 702 18.65 34.13 -11.76
C PRO A 702 18.08 35.19 -12.70
N GLY A 703 17.22 34.78 -13.64
CA GLY A 703 16.67 35.71 -14.64
C GLY A 703 15.83 35.06 -15.74
N VAL A 704 16.03 33.77 -15.99
CA VAL A 704 15.15 32.94 -16.83
C VAL A 704 14.21 32.10 -15.97
N ASP A 705 13.04 31.73 -16.48
CA ASP A 705 12.13 30.79 -15.81
C ASP A 705 12.55 29.32 -16.04
N TRP A 706 11.90 28.41 -15.31
CA TRP A 706 12.12 26.96 -15.46
C TRP A 706 11.80 26.41 -16.86
N ASN A 707 10.93 27.05 -17.65
CA ASN A 707 10.59 26.59 -18.99
C ASN A 707 11.70 26.95 -19.99
N GLN A 708 12.22 28.17 -19.92
CA GLN A 708 13.36 28.67 -20.70
C GLN A 708 14.63 27.87 -20.38
N ALA A 709 14.94 27.69 -19.09
CA ALA A 709 16.06 26.87 -18.62
C ALA A 709 15.99 25.43 -19.14
N ARG A 710 14.81 24.81 -19.04
CA ARG A 710 14.56 23.47 -19.60
C ARG A 710 14.71 23.45 -21.11
N ALA A 711 14.10 24.38 -21.84
CA ALA A 711 14.10 24.43 -23.30
C ALA A 711 15.52 24.58 -23.87
N PHE A 712 16.36 25.41 -23.24
CA PHE A 712 17.78 25.50 -23.57
C PHE A 712 18.51 24.17 -23.37
N CYS A 713 18.33 23.50 -22.24
CA CYS A 713 18.99 22.21 -21.96
C CYS A 713 18.52 21.09 -22.90
N GLU A 714 17.22 21.06 -23.19
CA GLU A 714 16.60 20.13 -24.15
C GLU A 714 17.15 20.38 -25.56
N GLY A 715 17.19 21.63 -26.02
CA GLY A 715 17.77 22.03 -27.31
C GLY A 715 19.26 21.68 -27.44
N PHE A 716 20.07 21.97 -26.42
CA PHE A 716 21.50 21.63 -26.39
C PHE A 716 21.73 20.11 -26.47
N ALA A 717 20.99 19.32 -25.68
CA ALA A 717 21.06 17.87 -25.71
C ALA A 717 20.60 17.29 -27.06
N VAL A 718 19.53 17.84 -27.66
CA VAL A 718 19.03 17.44 -28.98
C VAL A 718 20.04 17.78 -30.08
N ALA A 719 20.70 18.94 -30.02
CA ALA A 719 21.74 19.33 -30.96
C ALA A 719 22.93 18.36 -30.93
N MET A 720 23.45 18.02 -29.74
CA MET A 720 24.50 17.01 -29.60
C MET A 720 24.06 15.62 -30.08
N ALA A 721 22.84 15.19 -29.75
CA ALA A 721 22.27 13.93 -30.21
C ALA A 721 22.03 13.88 -31.73
N THR A 722 21.82 15.03 -32.37
CA THR A 722 21.65 15.14 -33.83
C THR A 722 22.99 15.11 -34.56
N GLN A 723 24.02 15.74 -33.99
CA GLN A 723 25.37 15.76 -34.57
C GLN A 723 26.15 14.45 -34.38
N ALA A 724 25.89 13.71 -33.29
CA ALA A 724 26.53 12.42 -33.03
C ALA A 724 25.52 11.36 -32.48
N PRO A 725 24.53 10.92 -33.30
CA PRO A 725 23.45 10.03 -32.88
C PRO A 725 23.90 8.61 -32.48
N ASP A 726 25.11 8.21 -32.87
CA ASP A 726 25.73 6.94 -32.47
C ASP A 726 26.43 7.03 -31.10
N ARG A 727 26.62 8.24 -30.56
CA ARG A 727 27.24 8.49 -29.25
C ARG A 727 26.22 8.98 -28.22
N TYR A 728 25.27 9.83 -28.64
CA TYR A 728 24.38 10.57 -27.75
C TYR A 728 22.90 10.27 -27.99
N LEU A 729 22.09 10.48 -26.95
CA LEU A 729 20.64 10.36 -26.98
C LEU A 729 20.03 11.50 -26.15
N ALA A 730 19.04 12.20 -26.71
CA ALA A 730 18.27 13.24 -26.00
C ALA A 730 16.87 12.78 -25.52
N SER A 731 16.50 11.51 -25.77
CA SER A 731 15.19 10.94 -25.39
C SER A 731 15.28 9.92 -24.25
N MET A 732 14.25 9.87 -23.39
CA MET A 732 14.21 9.02 -22.19
C MET A 732 14.18 7.50 -22.45
N ALA A 733 14.02 7.04 -23.68
CA ALA A 733 13.79 5.62 -23.98
C ALA A 733 15.01 4.75 -23.62
N LYS A 734 15.03 4.15 -22.41
CA LYS A 734 16.13 3.31 -21.91
C LYS A 734 16.53 2.20 -22.89
N ALA A 735 15.58 1.59 -23.60
CA ALA A 735 15.83 0.58 -24.64
C ALA A 735 16.72 1.08 -25.79
N LYS A 736 16.76 2.39 -26.06
CA LYS A 736 17.61 3.01 -27.10
C LYS A 736 19.00 3.42 -26.59
N ARG A 737 19.30 3.29 -25.28
CA ARG A 737 20.57 3.75 -24.67
C ARG A 737 21.75 2.78 -24.83
N LYS A 738 21.55 1.53 -25.27
CA LYS A 738 22.66 0.56 -25.43
C LYS A 738 23.78 1.15 -26.31
N GLY A 739 25.02 1.18 -25.79
CA GLY A 739 26.18 1.78 -26.47
C GLY A 739 26.20 3.32 -26.55
N ARG A 740 25.24 4.03 -25.96
CA ARG A 740 25.09 5.50 -26.04
C ARG A 740 24.96 6.16 -24.68
N ILE A 741 25.30 7.44 -24.61
CA ILE A 741 25.14 8.29 -23.43
C ILE A 741 23.85 9.09 -23.59
N PHE A 742 22.94 8.97 -22.62
CA PHE A 742 21.80 9.87 -22.52
C PHE A 742 22.27 11.18 -21.86
N ILE A 743 22.00 12.31 -22.50
CA ILE A 743 22.24 13.63 -21.92
C ILE A 743 20.94 14.03 -21.21
N ASP A 744 20.87 13.76 -19.91
CA ASP A 744 19.68 14.03 -19.09
C ASP A 744 19.57 15.52 -18.79
N TRP A 745 18.70 16.18 -19.55
CA TRP A 745 18.33 17.59 -19.40
C TRP A 745 17.12 17.79 -18.46
N LEU A 746 16.48 16.72 -17.97
CA LEU A 746 15.24 16.82 -17.17
C LEU A 746 15.46 17.32 -15.73
N ARG A 747 16.72 17.50 -15.32
CA ARG A 747 17.10 18.08 -14.03
C ARG A 747 16.84 19.59 -13.94
N ASN A 748 16.54 20.21 -15.08
CA ASN A 748 16.38 21.65 -15.26
C ASN A 748 14.89 22.07 -15.34
N ALA A 749 14.02 21.34 -14.64
CA ALA A 749 12.60 21.62 -14.54
C ALA A 749 12.22 21.93 -13.09
N ARG A 750 11.16 22.73 -12.87
CA ARG A 750 10.65 23.07 -11.53
C ARG A 750 10.37 21.79 -10.72
N GLY A 751 10.91 21.71 -9.50
CA GLY A 751 10.76 20.52 -8.64
C GLY A 751 11.64 19.32 -8.99
N ALA A 752 12.45 19.41 -10.06
CA ALA A 752 13.50 18.43 -10.34
C ALA A 752 14.76 18.74 -9.51
N THR A 753 15.53 17.69 -9.23
CA THR A 753 16.71 17.77 -8.36
C THR A 753 17.86 16.93 -8.89
N SER A 754 19.06 17.28 -8.45
CA SER A 754 20.28 16.51 -8.70
C SER A 754 21.04 16.32 -7.40
N VAL A 755 21.71 15.17 -7.21
CA VAL A 755 22.47 14.90 -5.99
C VAL A 755 23.57 15.95 -5.80
N ALA A 756 23.70 16.53 -4.61
CA ALA A 756 24.71 17.54 -4.30
C ALA A 756 26.13 16.98 -4.38
N SER A 757 27.11 17.83 -4.67
CA SER A 757 28.53 17.50 -4.44
C SER A 757 28.74 17.11 -2.99
N TRP A 758 29.65 16.17 -2.74
CA TRP A 758 29.94 15.58 -1.43
C TRP A 758 28.78 14.82 -0.78
N SER A 759 27.61 14.67 -1.42
CA SER A 759 26.58 13.78 -0.90
C SER A 759 26.90 12.30 -1.17
N LEU A 760 26.63 11.45 -0.18
CA LEU A 760 26.69 10.00 -0.31
C LEU A 760 25.61 9.49 -1.27
N ARG A 761 25.82 8.30 -1.83
CA ARG A 761 24.82 7.54 -2.58
C ARG A 761 24.37 6.32 -1.79
N ALA A 762 23.07 6.03 -1.80
CA ALA A 762 22.49 4.80 -1.25
C ALA A 762 22.75 3.62 -2.22
N ARG A 763 24.02 3.23 -2.33
CA ARG A 763 24.53 2.22 -3.26
C ARG A 763 25.61 1.37 -2.57
N PRO A 764 25.85 0.13 -3.05
CA PRO A 764 26.97 -0.68 -2.61
C PRO A 764 28.30 0.10 -2.61
N GLY A 765 29.09 -0.04 -1.55
CA GLY A 765 30.34 0.66 -1.33
C GLY A 765 30.25 2.12 -0.84
N ALA A 766 29.04 2.63 -0.55
CA ALA A 766 28.81 4.03 -0.12
C ALA A 766 29.53 5.10 -0.99
N PRO A 767 29.37 5.09 -2.34
CA PRO A 767 30.08 6.02 -3.20
C PRO A 767 29.57 7.45 -3.05
N VAL A 768 30.40 8.42 -3.42
CA VAL A 768 30.16 9.86 -3.22
C VAL A 768 30.11 10.61 -4.55
N ALA A 769 29.21 11.60 -4.64
CA ALA A 769 29.19 12.54 -5.76
C ALA A 769 30.31 13.60 -5.61
N VAL A 770 31.54 13.30 -6.06
CA VAL A 770 32.73 14.14 -5.81
C VAL A 770 32.95 15.19 -6.92
N PRO A 771 33.13 16.48 -6.58
CA PRO A 771 33.50 17.52 -7.54
C PRO A 771 34.98 17.42 -7.93
N LEU A 772 35.26 17.71 -9.19
CA LEU A 772 36.57 17.55 -9.82
C LEU A 772 36.94 18.81 -10.61
N ARG A 773 38.23 19.10 -10.68
CA ARG A 773 38.77 20.01 -11.70
C ARG A 773 38.82 19.29 -13.05
N TRP A 774 38.70 20.01 -14.16
CA TRP A 774 38.65 19.41 -15.51
C TRP A 774 39.93 18.64 -15.88
N GLU A 775 41.06 19.01 -15.29
CA GLU A 775 42.38 18.39 -15.44
C GLU A 775 42.47 17.06 -14.67
N GLU A 776 41.71 16.91 -13.58
CA GLU A 776 41.64 15.68 -12.79
C GLU A 776 40.80 14.61 -13.46
N LEU A 777 39.76 14.99 -14.22
CA LEU A 777 38.73 14.09 -14.75
C LEU A 777 39.30 12.89 -15.53
N GLY A 778 40.37 13.10 -16.31
CA GLY A 778 41.03 12.04 -17.07
C GLY A 778 41.85 11.03 -16.25
N ARG A 779 42.06 11.29 -14.95
CA ARG A 779 42.84 10.47 -14.02
C ARG A 779 41.96 9.61 -13.10
N VAL A 780 40.65 9.84 -13.09
CA VAL A 780 39.70 9.16 -12.19
C VAL A 780 39.28 7.81 -12.79
N ALA A 781 39.30 6.75 -11.99
CA ALA A 781 39.07 5.38 -12.44
C ALA A 781 37.62 5.06 -12.85
N GLY A 782 36.63 5.79 -12.35
CA GLY A 782 35.22 5.54 -12.62
C GLY A 782 34.25 6.50 -11.90
N PRO A 783 32.94 6.36 -12.11
CA PRO A 783 31.91 7.26 -11.58
C PRO A 783 31.67 7.14 -10.06
N GLY A 784 32.14 6.04 -9.45
CA GLY A 784 32.12 5.79 -8.00
C GLY A 784 33.53 5.63 -7.43
N ALA A 785 34.53 6.36 -7.97
CA ALA A 785 35.94 6.22 -7.58
C ALA A 785 36.28 6.66 -6.15
N TYR A 786 35.33 7.26 -5.43
CA TYR A 786 35.44 7.66 -4.03
C TYR A 786 34.26 7.10 -3.25
N ASP A 787 34.56 6.25 -2.28
CA ASP A 787 33.69 5.89 -1.16
C ASP A 787 33.72 6.99 -0.07
N LEU A 788 32.95 6.80 1.00
CA LEU A 788 32.88 7.70 2.15
C LEU A 788 34.29 8.07 2.69
N ASP A 789 35.16 7.07 2.92
CA ASP A 789 36.52 7.32 3.40
C ASP A 789 37.43 7.96 2.35
N GLY A 790 37.33 7.55 1.09
CA GLY A 790 38.09 8.11 -0.02
C GLY A 790 37.77 9.59 -0.24
N ALA A 791 36.49 9.95 -0.16
CA ALA A 791 36.02 11.32 -0.22
C ALA A 791 36.49 12.12 1.02
N ARG A 792 36.36 11.58 2.24
CA ARG A 792 36.88 12.21 3.48
C ARG A 792 38.38 12.49 3.40
N ARG A 793 39.17 11.52 2.93
CA ARG A 793 40.62 11.68 2.70
C ARG A 793 40.95 12.66 1.59
N ARG A 794 40.09 12.82 0.57
CA ARG A 794 40.25 13.85 -0.47
C ARG A 794 39.98 15.24 0.10
N ALA A 795 38.87 15.44 0.80
CA ALA A 795 38.52 16.71 1.45
C ALA A 795 39.66 17.22 2.34
N ALA A 796 40.15 16.39 3.25
CA ALA A 796 41.28 16.74 4.14
C ALA A 796 42.63 17.02 3.44
N ARG A 797 42.74 16.78 2.13
CA ARG A 797 43.96 17.02 1.32
C ARG A 797 43.79 18.14 0.29
N LEU A 798 42.57 18.62 0.07
CA LEU A 798 42.31 19.72 -0.86
C LEU A 798 42.85 21.03 -0.25
N LYS A 799 43.62 21.78 -1.04
CA LYS A 799 44.08 23.12 -0.66
C LYS A 799 43.02 24.20 -0.92
N ASP A 800 42.09 23.90 -1.83
CA ASP A 800 41.04 24.77 -2.32
C ASP A 800 39.98 23.90 -3.01
N ASP A 801 38.75 24.39 -3.12
CA ASP A 801 37.63 23.66 -3.72
C ASP A 801 37.92 23.32 -5.21
N PRO A 802 37.63 22.09 -5.68
CA PRO A 802 37.61 21.77 -7.10
C PRO A 802 36.70 22.67 -7.95
N TRP A 803 35.66 23.27 -7.36
CA TRP A 803 34.75 24.26 -7.95
C TRP A 803 34.99 25.69 -7.45
N ALA A 804 36.18 25.98 -6.90
CA ALA A 804 36.56 27.33 -6.50
C ALA A 804 36.31 28.34 -7.64
N GLY A 805 35.53 29.38 -7.35
CA GLY A 805 35.09 30.38 -8.33
C GLY A 805 33.65 30.23 -8.82
N ILE A 806 32.97 29.09 -8.64
CA ILE A 806 31.60 28.87 -9.16
C ILE A 806 30.60 29.96 -8.75
N GLY A 807 30.65 30.43 -7.50
CA GLY A 807 29.80 31.53 -6.99
C GLY A 807 30.21 32.94 -7.43
N ARG A 808 31.26 33.08 -8.25
CA ARG A 808 31.70 34.34 -8.87
C ARG A 808 31.40 34.39 -10.37
N VAL A 809 30.96 33.27 -10.97
CA VAL A 809 30.59 33.21 -12.39
C VAL A 809 29.24 33.90 -12.58
N ASP A 810 29.28 35.09 -13.16
CA ASP A 810 28.11 35.92 -13.42
C ASP A 810 27.75 35.88 -14.92
N GLN A 811 27.05 34.82 -15.31
CA GLN A 811 26.65 34.55 -16.69
C GLN A 811 25.13 34.34 -16.81
N ALA A 812 24.57 34.69 -17.97
CA ALA A 812 23.16 34.47 -18.30
C ALA A 812 23.05 33.50 -19.49
N LEU A 813 21.88 32.91 -19.71
CA LEU A 813 21.64 32.19 -20.95
C LEU A 813 21.73 33.16 -22.15
N PRO A 814 22.35 32.75 -23.27
CA PRO A 814 22.31 33.54 -24.49
C PRO A 814 20.86 33.80 -24.93
N ASP A 815 20.62 34.98 -25.49
CA ASP A 815 19.32 35.32 -26.05
C ASP A 815 19.12 34.63 -27.40
N PHE A 816 18.51 33.45 -27.38
CA PHE A 816 18.06 32.73 -28.56
C PHE A 816 16.72 33.31 -29.02
N GLY A 817 16.74 34.54 -29.54
CA GLY A 817 15.55 35.30 -29.92
C GLY A 817 14.53 34.45 -30.69
N VAL A 818 13.33 34.36 -30.13
CA VAL A 818 12.21 33.50 -30.57
C VAL A 818 11.32 34.21 -31.57
#